data_AF-A0A3D3UTI0-F1
#
_entry.id   AF-A0A3D3UTI0-F1
#
_cell.length_a   1.000
_cell.length_b   1.000
_cell.length_c   1.000
_cell.angle_alpha   90.00
_cell.angle_beta   90.00
_cell.angle_gamma   90.00
#
_symmetry.space_group_name_H-M   'P 1'
#
loop_
_entity.id
_entity.type
_entity.pdbx_description
1 polymer ?
#
loop_
_entity_poly.entity_id
_entity_poly.type
_entity_poly.pdbx_seq_one_letter_code
_entity_poly.pdbx_strand_id
1 'polypeptide(L)'
;MTKLDELRLDGNKALTSPPPEVVKQGTEAILAYLRELAKGRKERYEAKLLILGDGGEGKTCVSRALRGLDFKKQIRTEGVEVAQWTFSNPKTPGDGQTDITLNIWDFEGQEINHQSHQFFLTTGALCLLVINGRRQFKIERAEYWLDTIRSRAPGNRVILVASECENTTPSWPLDKLKANYGDLLRGEKWYFAVGCESEKGIEDLAAEIQSASADMDVMGTDWPVNYEKAEDKIRSQAETDAQIARTELYEIFDDSGISETSFETVAGQMATLGVITQFKESTELGDFVVLNPQWLTKAISLVMEDKRLDDDKGEITCERMRSIWDKEYPGLYPTFHSCMKEFELCYDMEDAAGSLVPLRFGDARPEIPWSDIPGTKERRIEYRLSARPPKGIMSRFIVKTHYMIAKTSLMPKGVYWQNGVFLRTGQGEHTSEALCEFDEVERVMSIRVRAAFPQNMIEQLHACAKAVFGFFEGLKIERRYGCMKFEKTSEQECEGTHAERRILFALSRNNEIDCERGWHVVDPKRLVFGFSSFGEDALTVKELREELAKKPKWAENLIGDIKSALVWIDKIYDQVFTIRQQQTELAPEIVQRVALQWRDYLDKFDEILDNRDFNSAPAVVSIVPVDGSAFNPKNWFNNEYNVIPYCEYAGGVHPVSFSLPLKKPRQWWQKTAPKLAVGIKVLSAGIKIGCAGLPLAVDPKLFEAMKNEVEFMKELADHLELESGAESDISVDAAETVEKMERMGRIRDFRQSSGDDEKRIVRMQLAELFEQIAPKNYKARQWGELRRVKMPDNTYRWLCAKHAAQYRK
;
A
#
# COMPACT_ATOMS: atom_id res chain seq x y z
N MET A 1 1.87 33.53 1.73
CA MET A 1 0.53 33.00 2.09
C MET A 1 0.62 32.33 3.46
N THR A 2 0.29 33.03 4.55
CA THR A 2 0.47 32.52 5.93
C THR A 2 -0.82 31.99 6.58
N LYS A 3 -1.95 32.01 5.87
CA LYS A 3 -3.28 31.57 6.35
C LYS A 3 -3.96 30.57 5.38
N LEU A 4 -3.20 29.93 4.51
CA LEU A 4 -3.75 28.94 3.56
C LEU A 4 -3.68 27.57 4.23
N ASP A 5 -4.83 26.99 4.53
CA ASP A 5 -4.95 25.71 5.24
C ASP A 5 -5.08 24.51 4.28
N GLU A 6 -5.52 24.74 3.03
CA GLU A 6 -5.71 23.69 2.03
C GLU A 6 -5.39 24.17 0.61
N LEU A 7 -4.70 23.32 -0.16
CA LEU A 7 -4.49 23.47 -1.60
C LEU A 7 -4.56 22.09 -2.28
N ARG A 8 -5.59 21.91 -3.13
CA ARG A 8 -5.85 20.70 -3.93
C ARG A 8 -5.47 20.94 -5.39
N LEU A 9 -4.59 20.09 -5.93
CA LEU A 9 -4.04 20.19 -7.28
C LEU A 9 -4.13 18.85 -8.06
N ASP A 10 -4.78 17.85 -7.49
CA ASP A 10 -4.99 16.52 -8.03
C ASP A 10 -5.82 16.52 -9.33
N GLY A 11 -5.54 15.57 -10.22
CA GLY A 11 -6.23 15.41 -11.52
C GLY A 11 -5.80 16.37 -12.64
N ASN A 12 -4.88 17.31 -12.37
CA ASN A 12 -4.41 18.29 -13.35
C ASN A 12 -3.24 17.75 -14.20
N LYS A 13 -3.54 17.22 -15.39
CA LYS A 13 -2.52 16.67 -16.30
C LYS A 13 -1.57 17.70 -16.93
N ALA A 14 -1.96 18.97 -16.95
CA ALA A 14 -1.16 20.06 -17.52
C ALA A 14 -0.35 20.83 -16.47
N LEU A 15 -0.45 20.46 -15.19
CA LEU A 15 0.27 21.13 -14.13
C LEU A 15 1.71 20.61 -14.08
N THR A 16 2.66 21.49 -14.39
CA THR A 16 4.10 21.20 -14.38
C THR A 16 4.81 21.67 -13.11
N SER A 17 4.24 22.66 -12.41
CA SER A 17 4.73 23.15 -11.12
C SER A 17 3.57 23.45 -10.17
N PRO A 18 3.54 22.88 -8.94
CA PRO A 18 4.48 21.90 -8.40
C PRO A 18 4.44 20.56 -9.15
N PRO A 19 5.56 19.79 -9.17
CA PRO A 19 5.59 18.47 -9.79
C PRO A 19 4.50 17.53 -9.26
N PRO A 20 3.98 16.59 -10.07
CA PRO A 20 2.93 15.64 -9.66
C PRO A 20 3.26 14.90 -8.35
N GLU A 21 4.53 14.62 -8.09
CA GLU A 21 4.99 13.92 -6.90
C GLU A 21 4.90 14.78 -5.64
N VAL A 22 5.08 16.09 -5.77
CA VAL A 22 4.82 17.06 -4.68
C VAL A 22 3.32 17.14 -4.42
N VAL A 23 2.51 17.13 -5.48
CA VAL A 23 1.04 17.15 -5.35
C VAL A 23 0.52 15.91 -4.65
N LYS A 24 1.05 14.72 -4.95
CA LYS A 24 0.70 13.45 -4.30
C LYS A 24 0.99 13.45 -2.78
N GLN A 25 1.96 14.23 -2.33
CA GLN A 25 2.32 14.34 -0.90
C GLN A 25 1.39 15.28 -0.12
N GLY A 26 0.46 15.97 -0.77
CA GLY A 26 -0.58 16.78 -0.13
C GLY A 26 -0.22 18.24 0.10
N THR A 27 -1.12 18.97 0.77
CA THR A 27 -1.05 20.43 0.90
C THR A 27 0.22 20.92 1.59
N GLU A 28 0.68 20.25 2.66
CA GLU A 28 1.89 20.69 3.37
C GLU A 28 3.13 20.67 2.45
N ALA A 29 3.29 19.60 1.69
CA ALA A 29 4.38 19.44 0.74
C ALA A 29 4.31 20.50 -0.39
N ILE A 30 3.11 20.73 -0.93
CA ILE A 30 2.86 21.78 -1.93
C ILE A 30 3.26 23.15 -1.37
N LEU A 31 2.82 23.49 -0.16
CA LEU A 31 3.11 24.78 0.47
C LEU A 31 4.59 24.95 0.78
N ALA A 32 5.26 23.90 1.27
CA ALA A 32 6.70 23.91 1.51
C ALA A 32 7.46 24.16 0.20
N TYR A 33 7.13 23.44 -0.87
CA TYR A 33 7.71 23.64 -2.20
C TYR A 33 7.48 25.08 -2.72
N LEU A 34 6.26 25.61 -2.65
CA LEU A 34 5.96 26.97 -3.10
C LEU A 34 6.69 28.05 -2.28
N ARG A 35 6.90 27.82 -0.98
CA ARG A 35 7.68 28.73 -0.12
C ARG A 35 9.15 28.74 -0.49
N GLU A 36 9.74 27.57 -0.74
CA GLU A 36 11.13 27.47 -1.18
C GLU A 36 11.31 28.05 -2.59
N LEU A 37 10.35 27.82 -3.48
CA LEU A 37 10.35 28.41 -4.83
C LEU A 37 10.30 29.95 -4.78
N ALA A 38 9.58 30.52 -3.81
CA ALA A 38 9.53 31.98 -3.61
C ALA A 38 10.88 32.58 -3.14
N LYS A 39 11.79 31.79 -2.58
CA LYS A 39 13.15 32.22 -2.22
C LYS A 39 14.09 32.26 -3.43
N GLY A 40 13.74 31.57 -4.51
CA GLY A 40 14.51 31.53 -5.74
C GLY A 40 14.14 30.31 -6.57
N ARG A 41 14.05 30.49 -7.89
CA ARG A 41 13.72 29.43 -8.84
C ARG A 41 14.78 29.34 -9.93
N LYS A 42 15.01 28.12 -10.40
CA LYS A 42 15.80 27.81 -11.59
C LYS A 42 15.07 26.74 -12.38
N GLU A 43 15.07 26.86 -13.71
CA GLU A 43 14.49 25.82 -14.56
C GLU A 43 15.38 24.57 -14.55
N ARG A 44 14.75 23.39 -14.38
CA ARG A 44 15.45 22.11 -14.39
C ARG A 44 15.50 21.52 -15.80
N TYR A 45 16.70 21.11 -16.22
CA TYR A 45 16.96 20.43 -17.49
C TYR A 45 17.72 19.11 -17.25
N GLU A 46 17.28 18.33 -16.26
CA GLU A 46 17.89 17.06 -15.89
C GLU A 46 16.84 15.94 -15.82
N ALA A 47 17.14 14.79 -16.43
CA ALA A 47 16.25 13.64 -16.43
C ALA A 47 17.00 12.30 -16.33
N LYS A 48 16.25 11.21 -16.11
CA LYS A 48 16.79 9.85 -16.04
C LYS A 48 16.62 9.12 -17.37
N LEU A 49 17.68 8.43 -17.80
CA LEU A 49 17.66 7.43 -18.87
C LEU A 49 17.95 6.05 -18.27
N LEU A 50 16.98 5.14 -18.30
CA LEU A 50 17.10 3.78 -17.78
C LEU A 50 17.43 2.82 -18.91
N ILE A 51 18.57 2.12 -18.88
CA ILE A 51 18.92 1.10 -19.86
C ILE A 51 18.57 -0.29 -19.31
N LEU A 52 17.63 -0.96 -19.97
CA LEU A 52 16.99 -2.21 -19.55
C LEU A 52 17.24 -3.31 -20.59
N GLY A 53 17.18 -4.56 -20.15
CA GLY A 53 17.43 -5.74 -20.99
C GLY A 53 18.17 -6.84 -20.22
N ASP A 54 18.17 -8.04 -20.78
CA ASP A 54 18.80 -9.21 -20.17
C ASP A 54 20.33 -9.07 -20.06
N GLY A 55 20.93 -10.08 -19.43
CA GLY A 55 22.38 -10.24 -19.34
C GLY A 55 23.09 -10.36 -20.67
N GLY A 56 24.10 -9.51 -20.88
CA GLY A 56 24.93 -9.55 -22.08
C GLY A 56 24.21 -9.10 -23.35
N GLU A 57 23.14 -8.32 -23.24
CA GLU A 57 22.42 -7.76 -24.40
C GLU A 57 23.09 -6.49 -24.95
N GLY A 58 24.25 -6.07 -24.44
CA GLY A 58 25.03 -4.93 -24.98
C GLY A 58 24.70 -3.54 -24.41
N LYS A 59 23.98 -3.47 -23.28
CA LYS A 59 23.58 -2.22 -22.59
C LYS A 59 24.76 -1.26 -22.37
N THR A 60 25.84 -1.74 -21.77
CA THR A 60 27.05 -0.94 -21.48
C THR A 60 27.76 -0.47 -22.74
N CYS A 61 27.77 -1.27 -23.81
CA CYS A 61 28.32 -0.85 -25.10
C CYS A 61 27.52 0.32 -25.67
N VAL A 62 26.18 0.25 -25.62
CA VAL A 62 25.30 1.33 -26.08
C VAL A 62 25.47 2.59 -25.22
N SER A 63 25.51 2.46 -23.89
CA SER A 63 25.77 3.56 -22.94
C SER A 63 27.09 4.29 -23.23
N ARG A 64 28.16 3.54 -23.51
CA ARG A 64 29.47 4.09 -23.86
C ARG A 64 29.46 4.80 -25.21
N ALA A 65 28.84 4.17 -26.22
CA ALA A 65 28.74 4.73 -27.56
C ALA A 65 27.95 6.06 -27.59
N LEU A 66 26.84 6.16 -26.84
CA LEU A 66 26.07 7.40 -26.69
C LEU A 66 26.90 8.54 -26.08
N ARG A 67 27.85 8.21 -25.20
CA ARG A 67 28.77 9.16 -24.57
C ARG A 67 30.02 9.46 -25.42
N GLY A 68 30.12 8.91 -26.63
CA GLY A 68 31.31 9.06 -27.49
C GLY A 68 32.57 8.39 -26.92
N LEU A 69 32.42 7.37 -26.07
CA LEU A 69 33.54 6.61 -25.51
C LEU A 69 33.91 5.42 -26.42
N ASP A 70 35.20 5.12 -26.52
CA ASP A 70 35.71 4.01 -27.33
C ASP A 70 35.01 2.68 -27.04
N PHE A 71 34.78 1.90 -28.10
CA PHE A 71 34.28 0.54 -27.98
C PHE A 71 35.22 -0.31 -27.13
N LYS A 72 34.68 -0.85 -26.02
CA LYS A 72 35.39 -1.78 -25.16
C LYS A 72 34.54 -3.02 -25.01
N LYS A 73 35.04 -4.15 -25.52
CA LYS A 73 34.43 -5.46 -25.31
C LYS A 73 34.60 -5.86 -23.84
N GLN A 74 33.64 -5.46 -23.01
CA GLN A 74 33.58 -5.87 -21.61
C GLN A 74 32.85 -7.22 -21.52
N ILE A 75 33.35 -8.10 -20.65
CA ILE A 75 32.73 -9.42 -20.45
C ILE A 75 31.46 -9.26 -19.61
N ARG A 76 31.49 -8.39 -18.59
CA ARG A 76 30.39 -8.06 -17.67
C ARG A 76 30.58 -6.68 -17.02
N THR A 77 29.48 -6.08 -16.61
CA THR A 77 29.41 -4.84 -15.81
C THR A 77 29.11 -5.27 -14.38
N GLU A 78 29.88 -4.85 -13.39
CA GLU A 78 29.60 -5.13 -11.97
C GLU A 78 28.73 -3.99 -11.39
N GLY A 79 27.52 -4.30 -10.92
CA GLY A 79 26.59 -3.36 -10.29
C GLY A 79 25.83 -2.43 -11.24
N VAL A 80 25.45 -1.27 -10.75
CA VAL A 80 24.73 -0.25 -11.54
C VAL A 80 25.71 0.89 -11.83
N GLU A 81 25.92 1.25 -13.10
CA GLU A 81 26.71 2.42 -13.49
C GLU A 81 25.76 3.59 -13.76
N VAL A 82 25.94 4.71 -13.06
CA VAL A 82 25.29 5.99 -13.38
C VAL A 82 26.29 6.89 -14.04
N ALA A 83 25.98 7.31 -15.26
CA ALA A 83 26.80 8.20 -16.04
C ALA A 83 26.00 9.43 -16.46
N GLN A 84 26.63 10.60 -16.46
CA GLN A 84 26.02 11.80 -16.98
C GLN A 84 26.32 11.95 -18.48
N TRP A 85 25.30 12.30 -19.24
CA TRP A 85 25.41 12.69 -20.63
C TRP A 85 24.72 14.03 -20.85
N THR A 86 25.53 15.08 -21.07
CA THR A 86 25.06 16.45 -21.26
C THR A 86 25.17 16.87 -22.72
N PHE A 87 24.13 17.51 -23.24
CA PHE A 87 24.07 18.00 -24.62
C PHE A 87 23.19 19.25 -24.73
N SER A 88 23.38 20.02 -25.80
CA SER A 88 22.58 21.21 -26.04
C SER A 88 21.12 20.89 -26.32
N ASN A 89 20.22 21.66 -25.72
CA ASN A 89 18.79 21.45 -25.88
C ASN A 89 18.36 21.64 -27.34
N PRO A 90 17.77 20.61 -27.99
CA PRO A 90 17.31 20.72 -29.37
C PRO A 90 16.26 21.81 -29.60
N LYS A 91 15.50 22.19 -28.56
CA LYS A 91 14.47 23.25 -28.63
C LYS A 91 15.05 24.66 -28.53
N THR A 92 16.21 24.80 -27.91
CA THR A 92 16.91 26.08 -27.70
C THR A 92 18.42 25.92 -27.97
N PRO A 93 18.82 25.63 -29.23
CA PRO A 93 20.21 25.32 -29.55
C PRO A 93 21.13 26.52 -29.27
N GLY A 94 22.24 26.27 -28.58
CA GLY A 94 23.27 27.28 -28.30
C GLY A 94 23.04 28.12 -27.03
N ASP A 95 21.94 27.90 -26.31
CA ASP A 95 21.74 28.43 -24.96
C ASP A 95 22.23 27.42 -23.92
N GLY A 96 23.49 27.57 -23.48
CA GLY A 96 24.13 26.70 -22.50
C GLY A 96 23.46 26.68 -21.13
N GLN A 97 22.50 27.57 -20.84
CA GLN A 97 21.70 27.49 -19.60
C GLN A 97 20.58 26.44 -19.69
N THR A 98 20.21 26.03 -20.90
CA THR A 98 19.15 25.06 -21.16
C THR A 98 19.67 23.66 -21.49
N ASP A 99 20.99 23.47 -21.47
CA ASP A 99 21.64 22.19 -21.76
C ASP A 99 21.01 21.06 -20.93
N ILE A 100 20.67 19.97 -21.61
CA ILE A 100 19.99 18.84 -20.99
C ILE A 100 21.04 17.86 -20.48
N THR A 101 20.90 17.46 -19.21
CA THR A 101 21.72 16.40 -18.60
C THR A 101 20.87 15.14 -18.39
N LEU A 102 21.29 14.03 -19.00
CA LEU A 102 20.71 12.72 -18.75
C LEU A 102 21.60 11.92 -17.80
N ASN A 103 21.00 11.50 -16.68
CA ASN A 103 21.58 10.49 -15.82
C ASN A 103 21.25 9.11 -16.41
N ILE A 104 22.24 8.50 -17.07
CA ILE A 104 22.16 7.18 -17.67
C ILE A 104 22.39 6.14 -16.58
N TRP A 105 21.35 5.37 -16.26
CA TRP A 105 21.40 4.23 -15.37
C TRP A 105 21.57 2.96 -16.20
N ASP A 106 22.76 2.38 -16.17
CA ASP A 106 23.07 1.08 -16.76
C ASP A 106 23.08 0.01 -15.68
N PHE A 107 22.10 -0.87 -15.72
CA PHE A 107 21.96 -1.95 -14.75
C PHE A 107 22.79 -3.18 -15.18
N GLU A 108 23.56 -3.75 -14.25
CA GLU A 108 24.24 -5.04 -14.49
C GLU A 108 23.25 -6.10 -15.00
N GLY A 109 23.70 -6.84 -16.00
CA GLY A 109 22.96 -7.90 -16.63
C GLY A 109 23.15 -9.26 -15.96
N GLN A 110 23.14 -9.36 -14.63
CA GLN A 110 23.08 -10.67 -14.01
C GLN A 110 21.64 -11.18 -14.09
N GLU A 111 21.46 -12.36 -14.71
CA GLU A 111 20.18 -13.06 -14.90
C GLU A 111 19.44 -13.37 -13.58
N ILE A 112 20.05 -13.06 -12.44
CA ILE A 112 19.76 -13.69 -11.18
C ILE A 112 18.99 -12.79 -10.22
N ASN A 113 18.54 -11.56 -10.54
CA ASN A 113 17.26 -11.07 -9.98
C ASN A 113 16.70 -9.79 -10.59
N HIS A 114 15.78 -9.95 -11.54
CA HIS A 114 14.95 -8.89 -12.10
C HIS A 114 14.12 -8.08 -11.07
N GLN A 115 14.01 -8.50 -9.81
CA GLN A 115 13.27 -7.77 -8.77
C GLN A 115 14.05 -6.61 -8.13
N SER A 116 15.39 -6.67 -8.04
CA SER A 116 16.17 -5.55 -7.51
C SER A 116 16.15 -4.36 -8.47
N HIS A 117 16.20 -4.62 -9.78
CA HIS A 117 16.05 -3.59 -10.82
C HIS A 117 14.68 -2.90 -10.80
N GLN A 118 13.63 -3.58 -10.33
CA GLN A 118 12.30 -2.99 -10.23
C GLN A 118 12.20 -1.89 -9.17
N PHE A 119 13.15 -1.78 -8.23
CA PHE A 119 13.22 -0.65 -7.29
C PHE A 119 13.64 0.66 -7.96
N PHE A 120 14.30 0.59 -9.11
CA PHE A 120 14.81 1.77 -9.83
C PHE A 120 13.93 2.19 -11.02
N LEU A 121 12.90 1.40 -11.35
CA LEU A 121 11.89 1.76 -12.33
C LEU A 121 10.98 2.83 -11.73
N THR A 122 11.32 4.09 -12.01
CA THR A 122 10.57 5.27 -11.58
C THR A 122 9.80 5.87 -12.76
N THR A 123 8.65 6.48 -12.49
CA THR A 123 7.91 7.29 -13.47
C THR A 123 8.71 8.55 -13.83
N GLY A 124 8.48 9.10 -15.03
CA GLY A 124 9.17 10.31 -15.47
C GLY A 124 10.60 10.06 -15.95
N ALA A 125 10.89 8.84 -16.42
CA ALA A 125 12.17 8.48 -17.03
C ALA A 125 11.99 8.08 -18.50
N LEU A 126 13.05 8.27 -19.30
CA LEU A 126 13.16 7.66 -20.62
C LEU A 126 13.76 6.26 -20.47
N CYS A 127 13.17 5.26 -21.12
CA CYS A 127 13.64 3.88 -21.04
C CYS A 127 14.22 3.40 -22.37
N LEU A 128 15.38 2.78 -22.32
CA LEU A 128 16.03 2.13 -23.45
C LEU A 128 16.01 0.61 -23.25
N LEU A 129 15.21 -0.12 -24.03
CA LEU A 129 15.18 -1.58 -23.98
C LEU A 129 16.17 -2.15 -24.99
N VAL A 130 17.30 -2.67 -24.52
CA VAL A 130 18.37 -3.22 -25.36
C VAL A 130 18.26 -4.73 -25.43
N ILE A 131 18.19 -5.25 -26.65
CA ILE A 131 18.14 -6.69 -26.96
C ILE A 131 19.17 -6.96 -28.06
N ASN A 132 19.94 -8.04 -27.91
CA ASN A 132 20.94 -8.50 -28.85
C ASN A 132 20.27 -8.95 -30.15
N GLY A 133 20.63 -8.28 -31.25
CA GLY A 133 20.10 -8.55 -32.58
C GLY A 133 20.68 -9.79 -33.27
N ARG A 134 21.80 -10.34 -32.79
CA ARG A 134 22.40 -11.58 -33.33
C ARG A 134 21.77 -12.84 -32.75
N ARG A 135 21.27 -12.77 -31.52
CA ARG A 135 20.57 -13.87 -30.88
C ARG A 135 19.20 -14.07 -31.50
N GLN A 136 18.67 -15.30 -31.44
CA GLN A 136 17.30 -15.56 -31.86
C GLN A 136 16.34 -14.69 -31.05
N PHE A 137 15.59 -13.84 -31.73
CA PHE A 137 14.65 -12.94 -31.07
C PHE A 137 13.53 -13.73 -30.42
N LYS A 138 13.43 -13.63 -29.09
CA LYS A 138 12.32 -14.19 -28.31
C LYS A 138 11.40 -13.05 -27.93
N ILE A 139 10.27 -12.95 -28.63
CA ILE A 139 9.27 -11.91 -28.37
C ILE A 139 8.84 -11.88 -26.90
N GLU A 140 8.74 -13.04 -26.27
CA GLU A 140 8.38 -13.20 -24.85
C GLU A 140 9.33 -12.47 -23.89
N ARG A 141 10.61 -12.33 -24.25
CA ARG A 141 11.60 -11.59 -23.44
C ARG A 141 11.40 -10.08 -23.58
N ALA A 142 11.10 -9.61 -24.78
CA ALA A 142 10.75 -8.21 -25.01
C ALA A 142 9.42 -7.86 -24.31
N GLU A 143 8.40 -8.70 -24.47
CA GLU A 143 7.09 -8.58 -23.82
C GLU A 143 7.23 -8.55 -22.29
N TYR A 144 8.10 -9.39 -21.71
CA TYR A 144 8.39 -9.37 -20.28
C TYR A 144 8.90 -8.00 -19.79
N TRP A 145 9.89 -7.42 -20.45
CA TRP A 145 10.43 -6.12 -20.05
C TRP A 145 9.42 -5.00 -20.26
N LEU A 146 8.67 -5.03 -21.37
CA LEU A 146 7.64 -4.04 -21.65
C LEU A 146 6.47 -4.12 -20.65
N ASP A 147 6.02 -5.33 -20.29
CA ASP A 147 5.00 -5.53 -19.24
C ASP A 147 5.53 -5.09 -17.87
N THR A 148 6.83 -5.27 -17.60
CA THR A 148 7.48 -4.79 -16.36
C THR A 148 7.52 -3.26 -16.31
N ILE A 149 7.90 -2.60 -17.40
CA ILE A 149 7.90 -1.12 -17.48
C ILE A 149 6.48 -0.59 -17.36
N ARG A 150 5.52 -1.17 -18.11
CA ARG A 150 4.10 -0.78 -18.05
C ARG A 150 3.54 -0.90 -16.65
N SER A 151 3.87 -1.97 -15.94
CA SER A 151 3.33 -2.24 -14.61
C SER A 151 3.95 -1.36 -13.52
N ARG A 152 5.21 -0.92 -13.65
CA ARG A 152 5.91 -0.16 -12.61
C ARG A 152 6.04 1.33 -12.85
N ALA A 153 6.24 1.72 -14.09
CA ALA A 153 6.43 3.10 -14.48
C ALA A 153 5.49 3.45 -15.63
N PRO A 154 4.16 3.40 -15.38
CA PRO A 154 3.17 3.75 -16.39
C PRO A 154 3.43 5.17 -16.86
N GLY A 155 3.41 5.38 -18.17
CA GLY A 155 3.66 6.70 -18.76
C GLY A 155 5.09 6.93 -19.25
N ASN A 156 6.07 6.10 -18.88
CA ASN A 156 7.42 6.19 -19.46
C ASN A 156 7.41 5.88 -20.96
N ARG A 157 8.27 6.57 -21.70
CA ARG A 157 8.53 6.30 -23.12
C ARG A 157 9.62 5.23 -23.21
N VAL A 158 9.42 4.23 -24.06
CA VAL A 158 10.39 3.17 -24.32
C VAL A 158 10.92 3.28 -25.75
N ILE A 159 12.24 3.28 -25.89
CA ILE A 159 12.94 3.14 -27.17
C ILE A 159 13.54 1.73 -27.22
N LEU A 160 13.19 0.96 -28.25
CA LEU A 160 13.68 -0.40 -28.45
C LEU A 160 14.98 -0.39 -29.26
N VAL A 161 16.02 -1.04 -28.76
CA VAL A 161 17.34 -1.09 -29.39
C VAL A 161 17.75 -2.53 -29.66
N ALA A 162 17.99 -2.85 -30.93
CA ALA A 162 18.69 -4.04 -31.35
C ALA A 162 20.19 -3.78 -31.35
N SER A 163 20.94 -4.35 -30.41
CA SER A 163 22.39 -4.21 -30.32
C SER A 163 23.13 -5.25 -31.18
N GLU A 164 24.45 -5.10 -31.33
CA GLU A 164 25.33 -5.98 -32.12
C GLU A 164 24.97 -6.11 -33.61
N CYS A 165 24.36 -5.06 -34.17
CA CYS A 165 23.84 -4.99 -35.54
C CYS A 165 24.82 -4.38 -36.54
N GLU A 166 26.13 -4.64 -36.39
CA GLU A 166 27.19 -3.99 -37.19
C GLU A 166 26.92 -4.14 -38.69
N ASN A 167 26.65 -5.37 -39.14
CA ASN A 167 26.46 -5.71 -40.55
C ASN A 167 25.07 -6.29 -40.85
N THR A 168 24.20 -6.37 -39.83
CA THR A 168 22.89 -7.02 -39.94
C THR A 168 21.80 -6.09 -39.43
N THR A 169 20.58 -6.32 -39.91
CA THR A 169 19.37 -5.73 -39.35
C THR A 169 18.44 -6.88 -39.02
N PRO A 170 18.09 -7.09 -37.75
CA PRO A 170 17.32 -8.26 -37.39
C PRO A 170 15.86 -8.11 -37.82
N SER A 171 15.27 -9.21 -38.25
CA SER A 171 13.84 -9.25 -38.61
C SER A 171 13.02 -9.57 -37.37
N TRP A 172 12.53 -8.53 -36.70
CA TRP A 172 11.68 -8.64 -35.52
C TRP A 172 10.21 -8.38 -35.88
N PRO A 173 9.24 -9.02 -35.18
CA PRO A 173 7.80 -8.78 -35.36
C PRO A 173 7.37 -7.43 -34.75
N LEU A 174 7.90 -6.34 -35.30
CA LEU A 174 7.70 -4.97 -34.79
C LEU A 174 6.22 -4.55 -34.78
N ASP A 175 5.43 -4.99 -35.76
CA ASP A 175 4.00 -4.69 -35.84
C ASP A 175 3.23 -5.23 -34.63
N LYS A 176 3.54 -6.45 -34.19
CA LYS A 176 2.92 -7.06 -33.00
C LYS A 176 3.29 -6.32 -31.73
N LEU A 177 4.56 -5.92 -31.59
CA LEU A 177 5.01 -5.12 -30.44
C LEU A 177 4.33 -3.75 -30.42
N LYS A 178 4.24 -3.06 -31.56
CA LYS A 178 3.59 -1.75 -31.64
C LYS A 178 2.09 -1.83 -31.37
N ALA A 179 1.40 -2.86 -31.85
CA ALA A 179 -0.02 -3.07 -31.57
C ALA A 179 -0.30 -3.30 -30.07
N ASN A 180 0.56 -4.08 -29.41
CA ASN A 180 0.39 -4.42 -28.00
C ASN A 180 0.96 -3.37 -27.03
N TYR A 181 1.95 -2.56 -27.45
CA TYR A 181 2.74 -1.65 -26.61
C TYR A 181 2.88 -0.23 -27.15
N GLY A 182 1.97 0.22 -28.00
CA GLY A 182 1.98 1.57 -28.58
C GLY A 182 1.91 2.70 -27.56
N ASP A 183 1.36 2.43 -26.36
CA ASP A 183 1.36 3.34 -25.21
C ASP A 183 2.75 3.60 -24.63
N LEU A 184 3.67 2.63 -24.72
CA LEU A 184 5.07 2.78 -24.28
C LEU A 184 5.99 3.21 -25.43
N LEU A 185 5.81 2.58 -26.60
CA LEU A 185 6.64 2.78 -27.79
C LEU A 185 6.17 4.03 -28.56
N ARG A 186 6.32 5.22 -27.97
CA ARG A 186 5.85 6.49 -28.56
C ARG A 186 6.87 7.12 -29.51
N GLY A 187 6.40 8.07 -30.31
CA GLY A 187 7.19 8.85 -31.28
C GLY A 187 7.23 8.26 -32.68
N GLU A 188 7.81 9.01 -33.62
CA GLU A 188 7.94 8.62 -35.03
C GLU A 188 8.88 7.43 -35.18
N LYS A 189 10.03 7.46 -34.49
CA LYS A 189 11.02 6.38 -34.45
C LYS A 189 11.13 5.86 -33.02
N TRP A 190 10.89 4.56 -32.85
CA TRP A 190 10.86 3.89 -31.55
C TRP A 190 11.68 2.60 -31.54
N TYR A 191 12.29 2.26 -32.69
CA TYR A 191 13.14 1.09 -32.89
C TYR A 191 14.43 1.50 -33.60
N PHE A 192 15.56 1.04 -33.08
CA PHE A 192 16.89 1.31 -33.63
C PHE A 192 17.70 0.01 -33.68
N ALA A 193 18.37 -0.23 -34.80
CA ALA A 193 19.40 -1.27 -34.90
C ALA A 193 20.76 -0.60 -34.84
N VAL A 194 21.54 -0.93 -33.81
CA VAL A 194 22.81 -0.27 -33.50
C VAL A 194 23.97 -1.24 -33.51
N GLY A 195 25.09 -0.75 -34.03
CA GLY A 195 26.38 -1.39 -33.91
C GLY A 195 27.36 -0.51 -33.16
N CYS A 196 27.79 -0.96 -31.98
CA CYS A 196 28.68 -0.17 -31.12
C CYS A 196 30.15 -0.22 -31.57
N GLU A 197 30.57 -1.22 -32.34
CA GLU A 197 31.93 -1.33 -32.89
C GLU A 197 32.05 -0.56 -34.21
N SER A 198 30.98 -0.58 -35.00
CA SER A 198 30.89 0.11 -36.30
C SER A 198 30.30 1.53 -36.23
N GLU A 199 29.89 1.97 -35.03
CA GLU A 199 29.12 3.20 -34.76
C GLU A 199 27.79 3.34 -35.53
N LYS A 200 27.38 2.28 -36.24
CA LYS A 200 26.17 2.26 -37.05
C LYS A 200 24.93 2.53 -36.21
N GLY A 201 24.13 3.52 -36.60
CA GLY A 201 22.84 3.84 -35.98
C GLY A 201 22.93 4.49 -34.60
N ILE A 202 24.13 4.74 -34.06
CA ILE A 202 24.31 5.41 -32.77
C ILE A 202 23.94 6.89 -32.86
N GLU A 203 24.32 7.58 -33.93
CA GLU A 203 23.97 9.00 -34.15
C GLU A 203 22.45 9.20 -34.24
N ASP A 204 21.77 8.36 -35.04
CA ASP A 204 20.30 8.32 -35.14
C ASP A 204 19.64 8.08 -33.78
N LEU A 205 20.17 7.13 -33.00
CA LEU A 205 19.65 6.82 -31.67
C LEU A 205 19.87 7.99 -30.71
N ALA A 206 21.05 8.62 -30.74
CA ALA A 206 21.37 9.76 -29.92
C ALA A 206 20.43 10.93 -30.23
N ALA A 207 20.19 11.25 -31.50
CA ALA A 207 19.27 12.30 -31.92
C ALA A 207 17.84 12.07 -31.41
N GLU A 208 17.35 10.83 -31.48
CA GLU A 208 16.03 10.49 -30.94
C GLU A 208 15.98 10.62 -29.42
N ILE A 209 17.01 10.17 -28.70
CA ILE A 209 17.07 10.32 -27.24
C ILE A 209 17.08 11.81 -26.87
N GLN A 210 17.87 12.63 -27.55
CA GLN A 210 17.93 14.07 -27.31
C GLN A 210 16.57 14.74 -27.53
N SER A 211 15.87 14.39 -28.62
CA SER A 211 14.52 14.89 -28.90
C SER A 211 13.51 14.41 -27.84
N ALA A 212 13.52 13.11 -27.53
CA ALA A 212 12.61 12.50 -26.56
C ALA A 212 12.77 13.10 -25.16
N SER A 213 14.02 13.37 -24.77
CA SER A 213 14.34 13.98 -23.48
C SER A 213 13.90 15.43 -23.40
N ALA A 214 14.06 16.21 -24.47
CA ALA A 214 13.57 17.60 -24.52
C ALA A 214 12.05 17.72 -24.41
N ASP A 215 11.31 16.65 -24.74
CA ASP A 215 9.85 16.57 -24.65
C ASP A 215 9.33 16.04 -23.30
N MET A 216 10.21 15.70 -22.36
CA MET A 216 9.79 15.21 -21.05
C MET A 216 9.17 16.33 -20.21
N ASP A 217 8.11 16.01 -19.46
CA ASP A 217 7.36 16.96 -18.63
C ASP A 217 8.21 17.66 -17.55
N VAL A 218 9.34 17.05 -17.15
CA VAL A 218 10.28 17.61 -16.17
C VAL A 218 11.13 18.76 -16.74
N MET A 219 11.29 18.85 -18.06
CA MET A 219 12.14 19.87 -18.69
C MET A 219 11.54 21.26 -18.58
N GLY A 220 12.32 22.23 -18.10
CA GLY A 220 11.87 23.60 -17.88
C GLY A 220 10.96 23.76 -16.66
N THR A 221 10.89 22.74 -15.78
CA THR A 221 10.12 22.86 -14.53
C THR A 221 10.85 23.77 -13.55
N ASP A 222 10.08 24.61 -12.87
CA ASP A 222 10.57 25.50 -11.82
C ASP A 222 11.13 24.66 -10.64
N TRP A 223 12.40 24.81 -10.31
CA TRP A 223 13.08 24.10 -9.22
C TRP A 223 13.64 25.09 -8.19
N PRO A 224 13.40 24.90 -6.88
CA PRO A 224 13.95 25.81 -5.87
C PRO A 224 15.48 25.82 -5.88
N VAL A 225 16.09 27.02 -5.87
CA VAL A 225 17.56 27.18 -5.87
C VAL A 225 18.22 26.53 -4.65
N ASN A 226 17.53 26.52 -3.51
CA ASN A 226 18.03 25.87 -2.29
C ASN A 226 18.04 24.34 -2.40
N TYR A 227 17.16 23.75 -3.22
CA TYR A 227 17.15 22.31 -3.46
C TYR A 227 18.33 21.92 -4.33
N GLU A 228 18.62 22.68 -5.39
CA GLU A 228 19.82 22.46 -6.21
C GLU A 228 21.11 22.52 -5.38
N LYS A 229 21.25 23.52 -4.50
CA LYS A 229 22.40 23.60 -3.57
C LYS A 229 22.52 22.36 -2.67
N ALA A 230 21.40 21.86 -2.18
CA ALA A 230 21.38 20.64 -1.38
C ALA A 230 21.75 19.41 -2.22
N GLU A 231 21.25 19.29 -3.45
CA GLU A 231 21.62 18.23 -4.39
C GLU A 231 23.12 18.22 -4.68
N ASP A 232 23.71 19.37 -4.95
CA ASP A 232 25.14 19.47 -5.24
C ASP A 232 26.00 19.07 -4.03
N LYS A 233 25.61 19.48 -2.82
CA LYS A 233 26.27 19.03 -1.58
C LYS A 233 26.11 17.53 -1.36
N ILE A 234 24.91 16.99 -1.56
CA ILE A 234 24.66 15.55 -1.44
C ILE A 234 25.51 14.78 -2.46
N ARG A 235 25.58 15.25 -3.70
CA ARG A 235 26.37 14.62 -4.77
C ARG A 235 27.85 14.65 -4.44
N SER A 236 28.36 15.76 -3.92
CA SER A 236 29.74 15.88 -3.46
C SER A 236 30.04 14.97 -2.26
N GLN A 237 29.11 14.85 -1.30
CA GLN A 237 29.26 13.94 -0.16
C GLN A 237 29.22 12.46 -0.61
N ALA A 238 28.41 12.14 -1.63
CA ALA A 238 28.28 10.79 -2.17
C ALA A 238 29.58 10.24 -2.79
N GLU A 239 30.55 11.10 -3.11
CA GLU A 239 31.87 10.71 -3.59
C GLU A 239 32.73 10.07 -2.48
N THR A 240 32.53 10.49 -1.23
CA THR A 240 33.27 9.97 -0.07
C THR A 240 32.46 8.94 0.70
N ASP A 241 31.17 9.21 0.91
CA ASP A 241 30.30 8.43 1.79
C ASP A 241 29.08 7.92 1.03
N ALA A 242 28.91 6.59 1.01
CA ALA A 242 27.77 5.98 0.34
C ALA A 242 26.43 6.18 1.09
N GLN A 243 26.52 6.51 2.39
CA GLN A 243 25.38 6.67 3.30
C GLN A 243 25.71 7.71 4.38
N ILE A 244 24.67 8.35 4.91
CA ILE A 244 24.76 9.35 5.99
C ILE A 244 23.62 9.15 6.99
N ALA A 245 23.78 9.73 8.18
CA ALA A 245 22.70 9.80 9.15
C ALA A 245 21.64 10.82 8.73
N ARG A 246 20.39 10.64 9.17
CA ARG A 246 19.32 11.62 8.89
C ARG A 246 19.61 13.02 9.46
N THR A 247 20.30 13.09 10.58
CA THR A 247 20.76 14.37 11.17
C THR A 247 21.73 15.10 10.25
N GLU A 248 22.67 14.38 9.63
CA GLU A 248 23.64 14.95 8.69
C GLU A 248 22.94 15.44 7.41
N LEU A 249 21.91 14.73 6.94
CA LEU A 249 21.07 15.21 5.83
C LEU A 249 20.40 16.55 6.18
N TYR A 250 19.92 16.70 7.41
CA TYR A 250 19.28 17.94 7.87
C TYR A 250 20.27 19.10 8.04
N GLU A 251 21.50 18.82 8.46
CA GLU A 251 22.58 19.80 8.45
C GLU A 251 22.88 20.28 7.02
N ILE A 252 22.93 19.37 6.04
CA ILE A 252 23.08 19.72 4.63
C ILE A 252 21.93 20.64 4.16
N PHE A 253 20.70 20.36 4.58
CA PHE A 253 19.53 21.18 4.22
C PHE A 253 19.56 22.56 4.87
N ASP A 254 19.89 22.65 6.17
CA ASP A 254 20.01 23.91 6.89
C ASP A 254 21.10 24.79 6.27
N ASP A 255 22.29 24.22 6.02
CA ASP A 255 23.39 24.91 5.36
C ASP A 255 23.07 25.33 3.91
N SER A 256 22.03 24.76 3.31
CA SER A 256 21.54 25.11 1.97
C SER A 256 20.41 26.16 2.00
N GLY A 257 19.98 26.61 3.19
CA GLY A 257 18.98 27.64 3.39
C GLY A 257 17.52 27.15 3.35
N ILE A 258 17.33 25.83 3.45
CA ILE A 258 16.01 25.20 3.51
C ILE A 258 15.45 25.38 4.93
N SER A 259 14.17 25.69 5.07
CA SER A 259 13.56 25.75 6.41
C SER A 259 13.41 24.36 7.03
N GLU A 260 13.68 24.24 8.33
CA GLU A 260 13.47 23.01 9.12
C GLU A 260 12.06 22.41 8.91
N THR A 261 11.04 23.27 8.83
CA THR A 261 9.65 22.85 8.56
C THR A 261 9.44 22.15 7.22
N SER A 262 10.42 22.23 6.31
CA SER A 262 10.38 21.67 4.97
C SER A 262 11.29 20.46 4.78
N PHE A 263 12.16 20.11 5.74
CA PHE A 263 13.19 19.06 5.59
C PHE A 263 12.62 17.72 5.12
N GLU A 264 11.55 17.22 5.74
CA GLU A 264 10.93 15.95 5.35
C GLU A 264 10.33 16.00 3.94
N THR A 265 9.74 17.13 3.56
CA THR A 265 9.22 17.34 2.20
C THR A 265 10.36 17.31 1.19
N VAL A 266 11.46 18.02 1.46
CA VAL A 266 12.63 18.05 0.57
C VAL A 266 13.22 16.65 0.44
N ALA A 267 13.44 15.93 1.55
CA ALA A 267 13.95 14.57 1.53
C ALA A 267 13.06 13.64 0.67
N GLY A 268 11.72 13.75 0.80
CA GLY A 268 10.77 13.02 -0.05
C GLY A 268 10.95 13.31 -1.54
N GLN A 269 11.18 14.57 -1.90
CA GLN A 269 11.42 14.97 -3.28
C GLN A 269 12.79 14.49 -3.80
N MET A 270 13.86 14.61 -3.01
CA MET A 270 15.19 14.09 -3.34
C MET A 270 15.15 12.57 -3.55
N ALA A 271 14.38 11.85 -2.73
CA ALA A 271 14.19 10.41 -2.88
C ALA A 271 13.45 10.05 -4.17
N THR A 272 12.41 10.82 -4.52
CA THR A 272 11.67 10.67 -5.78
C THR A 272 12.57 10.90 -6.99
N LEU A 273 13.41 11.95 -6.93
CA LEU A 273 14.43 12.22 -7.93
C LEU A 273 15.57 11.19 -7.94
N GLY A 274 15.63 10.29 -6.96
CA GLY A 274 16.69 9.28 -6.84
C GLY A 274 18.06 9.85 -6.47
N VAL A 275 18.09 11.07 -5.92
CA VAL A 275 19.30 11.70 -5.37
C VAL A 275 19.71 10.99 -4.08
N ILE A 276 18.71 10.57 -3.29
CA ILE A 276 18.90 9.76 -2.08
C ILE A 276 17.94 8.57 -2.07
N THR A 277 18.19 7.58 -1.23
CA THR A 277 17.22 6.53 -0.86
C THR A 277 16.99 6.58 0.65
N GLN A 278 15.73 6.56 1.07
CA GLN A 278 15.33 6.66 2.49
C GLN A 278 14.22 5.68 2.83
N PHE A 279 14.12 5.31 4.11
CA PHE A 279 13.17 4.31 4.62
C PHE A 279 12.26 4.92 5.70
N LYS A 280 11.40 5.86 5.29
CA LYS A 280 10.57 6.66 6.21
C LYS A 280 9.69 5.82 7.15
N GLU A 281 9.15 4.72 6.64
CA GLU A 281 8.20 3.86 7.37
C GLU A 281 8.90 2.81 8.25
N SER A 282 10.24 2.72 8.19
CA SER A 282 11.03 1.77 8.95
C SER A 282 11.58 2.43 10.22
N THR A 283 11.24 1.85 11.36
CA THR A 283 11.81 2.27 12.65
C THR A 283 13.28 1.88 12.80
N GLU A 284 13.73 0.86 12.06
CA GLU A 284 15.11 0.36 12.11
C GLU A 284 16.03 1.16 11.17
N LEU A 285 15.50 1.63 10.04
CA LEU A 285 16.24 2.34 8.99
C LEU A 285 15.94 3.84 8.95
N GLY A 286 15.21 4.37 9.93
CA GLY A 286 14.79 5.78 9.94
C GLY A 286 15.95 6.77 9.85
N ASP A 287 17.07 6.44 10.48
CA ASP A 287 18.30 7.25 10.45
C ASP A 287 19.25 6.89 9.29
N PHE A 288 18.96 5.83 8.53
CA PHE A 288 19.81 5.35 7.44
C PHE A 288 19.39 5.97 6.10
N VAL A 289 20.18 6.93 5.62
CA VAL A 289 19.98 7.59 4.33
C VAL A 289 21.10 7.18 3.39
N VAL A 290 20.74 6.59 2.26
CA VAL A 290 21.70 6.17 1.24
C VAL A 290 21.86 7.27 0.19
N LEU A 291 23.09 7.75 0.04
CA LEU A 291 23.46 8.76 -0.97
C LEU A 291 23.81 8.12 -2.31
N ASN A 292 24.34 6.89 -2.29
CA ASN A 292 24.66 6.12 -3.49
C ASN A 292 23.75 4.88 -3.59
N PRO A 293 22.64 4.94 -4.34
CA PRO A 293 21.74 3.80 -4.48
C PRO A 293 22.40 2.56 -5.12
N GLN A 294 23.46 2.73 -5.91
CA GLN A 294 24.20 1.62 -6.52
C GLN A 294 24.92 0.79 -5.46
N TRP A 295 25.51 1.46 -4.47
CA TRP A 295 26.19 0.81 -3.36
C TRP A 295 25.24 -0.09 -2.57
N LEU A 296 24.02 0.39 -2.28
CA LEU A 296 22.98 -0.42 -1.63
C LEU A 296 22.54 -1.60 -2.50
N THR A 297 22.38 -1.37 -3.80
CA THR A 297 21.99 -2.42 -4.76
C THR A 297 23.01 -3.53 -4.82
N LYS A 298 24.30 -3.17 -4.90
CA LYS A 298 25.41 -4.12 -4.90
C LYS A 298 25.43 -4.92 -3.60
N ALA A 299 25.23 -4.27 -2.46
CA ALA A 299 25.15 -4.98 -1.18
C ALA A 299 24.03 -6.04 -1.21
N ILE A 300 22.83 -5.70 -1.68
CA ILE A 300 21.71 -6.65 -1.75
C ILE A 300 21.97 -7.78 -2.76
N SER A 301 22.60 -7.48 -3.90
CA SER A 301 22.85 -8.47 -4.95
C SER A 301 23.80 -9.58 -4.48
N LEU A 302 24.78 -9.26 -3.63
CA LEU A 302 25.72 -10.25 -3.07
C LEU A 302 25.02 -11.44 -2.39
N VAL A 303 23.91 -11.19 -1.68
CA VAL A 303 23.11 -12.26 -1.06
C VAL A 303 22.32 -13.03 -2.12
N MET A 304 21.73 -12.31 -3.08
CA MET A 304 20.92 -12.92 -4.13
C MET A 304 21.73 -13.77 -5.12
N GLU A 305 23.02 -13.49 -5.27
CA GLU A 305 23.99 -14.18 -6.13
C GLU A 305 24.72 -15.34 -5.42
N ASP A 306 24.42 -15.57 -4.15
CA ASP A 306 25.01 -16.66 -3.40
C ASP A 306 24.58 -18.02 -4.00
N LYS A 307 25.52 -18.70 -4.65
CA LYS A 307 25.25 -19.91 -5.45
C LYS A 307 24.56 -21.03 -4.68
N ARG A 308 24.81 -21.17 -3.37
CA ARG A 308 24.14 -22.24 -2.60
C ARG A 308 22.73 -21.85 -2.15
N LEU A 309 22.29 -20.61 -2.38
CA LEU A 309 20.93 -20.18 -2.04
C LEU A 309 19.88 -20.95 -2.86
N ASP A 310 20.19 -21.29 -4.11
CA ASP A 310 19.32 -22.15 -4.93
C ASP A 310 19.31 -23.59 -4.40
N ASP A 311 20.48 -24.15 -4.03
CA ASP A 311 20.61 -25.51 -3.47
C ASP A 311 19.87 -25.64 -2.12
N ASP A 312 19.96 -24.61 -1.29
CA ASP A 312 19.32 -24.50 0.02
C ASP A 312 17.84 -24.04 -0.09
N LYS A 313 17.28 -23.97 -1.32
CA LYS A 313 15.88 -23.60 -1.61
C LYS A 313 15.46 -22.28 -0.96
N GLY A 314 16.32 -21.28 -1.05
CA GLY A 314 16.11 -19.92 -0.56
C GLY A 314 16.39 -19.72 0.91
N GLU A 315 17.02 -20.69 1.57
CA GLU A 315 17.33 -20.59 2.99
C GLU A 315 18.77 -20.11 3.25
N ILE A 316 18.91 -19.14 4.16
CA ILE A 316 20.22 -18.57 4.47
C ILE A 316 20.34 -18.23 5.95
N THR A 317 21.44 -18.62 6.59
CA THR A 317 21.68 -18.35 8.02
C THR A 317 22.18 -16.93 8.23
N CYS A 318 21.92 -16.37 9.43
CA CYS A 318 22.40 -15.04 9.82
C CYS A 318 23.94 -14.93 9.73
N GLU A 319 24.67 -15.98 10.14
CA GLU A 319 26.12 -16.04 10.04
C GLU A 319 26.62 -16.00 8.59
N ARG A 320 25.92 -16.69 7.68
CA ARG A 320 26.28 -16.71 6.27
C ARG A 320 26.01 -15.38 5.61
N MET A 321 24.84 -14.77 5.83
CA MET A 321 24.55 -13.41 5.38
C MET A 321 25.60 -12.41 5.87
N ARG A 322 25.95 -12.47 7.16
CA ARG A 322 27.02 -11.65 7.73
C ARG A 322 28.34 -11.87 7.04
N SER A 323 28.74 -13.12 6.79
CA SER A 323 30.00 -13.46 6.11
C SER A 323 30.06 -12.99 4.64
N ILE A 324 28.92 -12.86 3.97
CA ILE A 324 28.82 -12.33 2.61
C ILE A 324 29.13 -10.84 2.63
N TRP A 325 28.51 -10.08 3.54
CA TRP A 325 28.70 -8.64 3.61
C TRP A 325 30.01 -8.22 4.29
N ASP A 326 30.47 -8.89 5.35
CA ASP A 326 31.66 -8.49 6.11
C ASP A 326 32.94 -8.40 5.27
N LYS A 327 32.96 -9.02 4.09
CA LYS A 327 34.06 -8.93 3.13
C LYS A 327 34.22 -7.52 2.52
N GLU A 328 33.11 -6.87 2.18
CA GLU A 328 33.09 -5.57 1.48
C GLU A 328 32.45 -4.45 2.34
N TYR A 329 31.65 -4.82 3.33
CA TYR A 329 30.79 -3.94 4.12
C TYR A 329 30.77 -4.35 5.61
N PRO A 330 31.91 -4.25 6.31
CA PRO A 330 32.04 -4.72 7.69
C PRO A 330 31.06 -4.01 8.63
N GLY A 331 30.33 -4.78 9.43
CA GLY A 331 29.43 -4.23 10.46
C GLY A 331 28.06 -3.73 9.96
N LEU A 332 27.80 -3.78 8.64
CA LEU A 332 26.54 -3.33 8.03
C LEU A 332 25.49 -4.43 7.88
N TYR A 333 25.77 -5.64 8.38
CA TYR A 333 24.83 -6.77 8.34
C TYR A 333 23.42 -6.42 8.83
N PRO A 334 23.22 -5.81 10.03
CA PRO A 334 21.86 -5.52 10.50
C PRO A 334 21.13 -4.56 9.57
N THR A 335 21.82 -3.53 9.09
CA THR A 335 21.25 -2.51 8.21
C THR A 335 20.82 -3.10 6.87
N PHE A 336 21.68 -3.89 6.21
CA PHE A 336 21.33 -4.50 4.92
C PHE A 336 20.29 -5.60 5.04
N HIS A 337 20.32 -6.36 6.13
CA HIS A 337 19.27 -7.33 6.43
C HIS A 337 17.90 -6.65 6.59
N SER A 338 17.83 -5.54 7.33
CA SER A 338 16.62 -4.71 7.42
C SER A 338 16.21 -4.12 6.07
N CYS A 339 17.17 -3.69 5.24
CA CYS A 339 16.86 -3.24 3.87
C CYS A 339 16.21 -4.35 3.04
N MET A 340 16.72 -5.59 3.10
CA MET A 340 16.13 -6.71 2.36
C MET A 340 14.70 -7.03 2.83
N LYS A 341 14.42 -6.91 4.13
CA LYS A 341 13.06 -7.05 4.68
C LYS A 341 12.13 -5.94 4.18
N GLU A 342 12.59 -4.69 4.23
CA GLU A 342 11.82 -3.52 3.77
C GLU A 342 11.54 -3.58 2.25
N PHE A 343 12.47 -4.13 1.49
CA PHE A 343 12.28 -4.40 0.06
C PHE A 343 11.42 -5.63 -0.26
N GLU A 344 10.95 -6.33 0.78
CA GLU A 344 10.15 -7.57 0.72
C GLU A 344 10.85 -8.68 -0.08
N LEU A 345 12.16 -8.80 0.07
CA LEU A 345 12.98 -9.83 -0.58
C LEU A 345 13.13 -11.07 0.30
N CYS A 346 13.09 -10.90 1.62
CA CYS A 346 13.19 -11.97 2.60
C CYS A 346 12.33 -11.70 3.83
N TYR A 347 12.19 -12.73 4.67
CA TYR A 347 11.66 -12.63 6.03
C TYR A 347 12.44 -13.55 6.96
N ASP A 348 12.40 -13.26 8.26
CA ASP A 348 13.13 -14.02 9.27
C ASP A 348 12.40 -15.29 9.66
N MET A 349 13.17 -16.35 9.93
CA MET A 349 12.66 -17.54 10.58
C MET A 349 12.29 -17.23 12.03
N GLU A 350 11.31 -17.95 12.59
CA GLU A 350 10.83 -17.72 13.96
C GLU A 350 11.91 -17.87 15.05
N ASP A 351 12.93 -18.69 14.80
CA ASP A 351 14.06 -18.90 15.69
C ASP A 351 15.17 -17.85 15.53
N ALA A 352 15.01 -16.91 14.58
CA ALA A 352 16.00 -15.91 14.18
C ALA A 352 17.38 -16.50 13.83
N ALA A 353 17.45 -17.79 13.49
CA ALA A 353 18.70 -18.45 13.09
C ALA A 353 19.10 -18.10 11.64
N GLY A 354 18.15 -17.58 10.86
CA GLY A 354 18.34 -17.18 9.48
C GLY A 354 17.08 -16.57 8.87
N SER A 355 17.11 -16.41 7.56
CA SER A 355 16.03 -15.85 6.76
C SER A 355 15.69 -16.75 5.58
N LEU A 356 14.46 -16.61 5.11
CA LEU A 356 13.97 -17.24 3.89
C LEU A 356 13.84 -16.19 2.80
N VAL A 357 14.29 -16.55 1.60
CA VAL A 357 14.26 -15.73 0.37
C VAL A 357 13.30 -16.38 -0.62
N PRO A 358 12.01 -15.99 -0.66
CA PRO A 358 10.98 -16.74 -1.42
C PRO A 358 11.22 -16.83 -2.92
N LEU A 359 11.97 -15.88 -3.47
CA LEU A 359 12.35 -15.88 -4.89
C LEU A 359 13.27 -17.04 -5.29
N ARG A 360 13.81 -17.77 -4.29
CA ARG A 360 14.75 -18.87 -4.43
C ARG A 360 14.17 -20.21 -3.98
N PHE A 361 12.87 -20.24 -3.70
CA PHE A 361 12.19 -21.47 -3.35
C PHE A 361 12.16 -22.41 -4.56
N GLY A 362 12.16 -23.71 -4.31
CA GLY A 362 12.05 -24.70 -5.38
C GLY A 362 10.67 -24.70 -6.03
N ASP A 363 10.60 -25.15 -7.29
CA ASP A 363 9.35 -25.22 -8.07
C ASP A 363 8.40 -26.35 -7.63
N ALA A 364 8.93 -27.37 -6.96
CA ALA A 364 8.18 -28.59 -6.64
C ALA A 364 7.05 -28.31 -5.64
N ARG A 365 5.80 -28.44 -6.12
CA ARG A 365 4.59 -28.34 -5.29
C ARG A 365 4.55 -29.49 -4.28
N PRO A 366 4.58 -29.22 -2.96
CA PRO A 366 4.47 -30.24 -1.94
C PRO A 366 3.04 -30.78 -1.81
N GLU A 367 2.89 -31.88 -1.08
CA GLU A 367 1.57 -32.36 -0.66
C GLU A 367 0.95 -31.37 0.34
N ILE A 368 -0.32 -30.99 0.12
CA ILE A 368 -0.99 -29.95 0.91
C ILE A 368 -1.71 -30.59 2.12
N PRO A 369 -1.31 -30.27 3.36
CA PRO A 369 -1.78 -30.94 4.56
C PRO A 369 -3.04 -30.26 5.14
N TRP A 370 -4.16 -30.32 4.42
CA TRP A 370 -5.45 -29.85 4.93
C TRP A 370 -5.87 -30.62 6.18
N SER A 371 -6.32 -29.90 7.21
CA SER A 371 -6.90 -30.50 8.41
C SER A 371 -8.33 -30.94 8.15
N ASP A 372 -8.72 -32.08 8.72
CA ASP A 372 -10.11 -32.55 8.73
C ASP A 372 -10.83 -32.01 9.97
N ILE A 373 -11.35 -30.78 9.86
CA ILE A 373 -12.03 -30.08 10.97
C ILE A 373 -13.55 -30.07 10.70
N PRO A 374 -14.36 -30.65 11.60
CA PRO A 374 -15.81 -30.66 11.45
C PRO A 374 -16.42 -29.25 11.32
N GLY A 375 -17.45 -29.12 10.47
CA GLY A 375 -18.18 -27.86 10.32
C GLY A 375 -17.44 -26.77 9.52
N THR A 376 -16.28 -27.09 8.93
CA THR A 376 -15.60 -26.18 8.01
C THR A 376 -16.35 -26.05 6.69
N LYS A 377 -16.32 -24.84 6.14
CA LYS A 377 -16.79 -24.47 4.81
C LYS A 377 -15.58 -24.14 3.95
N GLU A 378 -15.72 -24.25 2.64
CA GLU A 378 -14.68 -23.87 1.68
C GLU A 378 -15.17 -22.70 0.80
N ARG A 379 -14.26 -21.79 0.48
CA ARG A 379 -14.48 -20.68 -0.45
C ARG A 379 -13.22 -20.47 -1.28
N ARG A 380 -13.42 -20.03 -2.54
CA ARG A 380 -12.34 -19.74 -3.48
C ARG A 380 -12.51 -18.35 -4.07
N ILE A 381 -11.41 -17.59 -4.16
CA ILE A 381 -11.30 -16.33 -4.90
C ILE A 381 -10.17 -16.48 -5.92
N GLU A 382 -10.35 -15.91 -7.09
CA GLU A 382 -9.33 -15.84 -8.14
C GLU A 382 -9.10 -14.39 -8.55
N TYR A 383 -7.84 -14.01 -8.75
CA TYR A 383 -7.43 -12.74 -9.34
C TYR A 383 -6.80 -13.03 -10.69
N ARG A 384 -7.48 -12.64 -11.76
CA ARG A 384 -6.97 -12.79 -13.13
C ARG A 384 -6.31 -11.49 -13.58
N LEU A 385 -5.05 -11.59 -14.01
CA LEU A 385 -4.23 -10.45 -14.41
C LEU A 385 -4.37 -10.21 -15.93
N SER A 386 -4.48 -8.95 -16.34
CA SER A 386 -4.63 -8.56 -17.75
C SER A 386 -3.38 -8.77 -18.59
N ALA A 387 -2.21 -8.75 -17.96
CA ALA A 387 -0.90 -8.86 -18.60
C ALA A 387 -0.04 -9.88 -17.86
N ARG A 388 1.07 -10.33 -18.48
CA ARG A 388 2.02 -11.20 -17.81
C ARG A 388 2.65 -10.40 -16.67
N PRO A 389 2.55 -10.85 -15.41
CA PRO A 389 3.15 -10.08 -14.33
C PRO A 389 4.67 -10.20 -14.35
N PRO A 390 5.37 -9.19 -13.81
CA PRO A 390 6.78 -9.34 -13.47
C PRO A 390 6.97 -10.48 -12.47
N LYS A 391 8.14 -11.12 -12.48
CA LYS A 391 8.49 -12.09 -11.44
C LYS A 391 8.38 -11.42 -10.07
N GLY A 392 7.74 -12.11 -9.12
CA GLY A 392 7.74 -11.72 -7.72
C GLY A 392 6.41 -11.47 -7.03
N ILE A 393 5.29 -11.62 -7.74
CA ILE A 393 3.97 -11.53 -7.10
C ILE A 393 3.85 -12.54 -5.96
N MET A 394 4.11 -13.82 -6.23
CA MET A 394 4.01 -14.84 -5.20
C MET A 394 5.09 -14.68 -4.13
N SER A 395 6.33 -14.29 -4.49
CA SER A 395 7.39 -14.08 -3.48
C SER A 395 7.02 -12.99 -2.48
N ARG A 396 6.49 -11.85 -2.94
CA ARG A 396 6.04 -10.75 -2.07
C ARG A 396 4.81 -11.13 -1.27
N PHE A 397 3.88 -11.87 -1.88
CA PHE A 397 2.73 -12.39 -1.16
C PHE A 397 3.16 -13.30 0.00
N ILE A 398 4.08 -14.23 -0.26
CA ILE A 398 4.68 -15.10 0.75
C ILE A 398 5.33 -14.28 1.87
N VAL A 399 6.16 -13.27 1.54
CA VAL A 399 6.77 -12.38 2.54
C VAL A 399 5.69 -11.71 3.40
N LYS A 400 4.61 -11.19 2.80
CA LYS A 400 3.52 -10.55 3.55
C LYS A 400 2.70 -11.54 4.40
N THR A 401 2.64 -12.81 4.03
CA THR A 401 1.86 -13.84 4.75
C THR A 401 2.73 -14.79 5.58
N HIS A 402 4.02 -14.50 5.74
CA HIS A 402 4.98 -15.47 6.30
C HIS A 402 4.61 -15.96 7.71
N TYR A 403 4.05 -15.09 8.54
CA TYR A 403 3.61 -15.41 9.90
C TYR A 403 2.43 -16.40 9.96
N MET A 404 1.77 -16.67 8.83
CA MET A 404 0.67 -17.63 8.71
C MET A 404 1.13 -18.94 8.07
N ILE A 405 2.39 -19.10 7.65
CA ILE A 405 2.83 -20.29 6.92
C ILE A 405 2.70 -21.54 7.79
N ALA A 406 1.95 -22.52 7.31
CA ALA A 406 1.71 -23.77 8.01
C ALA A 406 2.98 -24.63 8.03
N LYS A 407 3.30 -25.21 9.19
CA LYS A 407 4.46 -26.09 9.39
C LYS A 407 4.00 -27.52 9.65
N THR A 408 4.76 -28.50 9.19
CA THR A 408 4.51 -29.93 9.44
C THR A 408 5.77 -30.62 9.92
N SER A 409 5.65 -31.86 10.39
CA SER A 409 6.81 -32.69 10.74
C SER A 409 7.75 -32.94 9.54
N LEU A 410 7.21 -33.00 8.33
CA LEU A 410 7.97 -33.17 7.09
C LEU A 410 8.57 -31.85 6.58
N MET A 411 7.87 -30.73 6.81
CA MET A 411 8.27 -29.39 6.40
C MET A 411 8.25 -28.45 7.62
N PRO A 412 9.23 -28.54 8.53
CA PRO A 412 9.23 -27.78 9.77
C PRO A 412 9.43 -26.27 9.56
N LYS A 413 9.94 -25.88 8.39
CA LYS A 413 10.18 -24.49 8.00
C LYS A 413 8.98 -23.83 7.35
N GLY A 414 8.01 -24.63 6.92
CA GLY A 414 6.78 -24.17 6.28
C GLY A 414 6.47 -24.93 4.99
N VAL A 415 5.19 -24.97 4.63
CA VAL A 415 4.70 -25.59 3.38
C VAL A 415 4.56 -24.50 2.32
N TYR A 416 5.58 -24.36 1.49
CA TYR A 416 5.69 -23.37 0.42
C TYR A 416 6.52 -23.89 -0.75
N TRP A 417 6.39 -23.25 -1.91
CA TRP A 417 7.21 -23.43 -3.10
C TRP A 417 7.19 -22.12 -3.90
N GLN A 418 7.89 -22.07 -5.04
CA GLN A 418 8.03 -20.83 -5.82
C GLN A 418 6.69 -20.16 -6.19
N ASN A 419 5.67 -20.96 -6.48
CA ASN A 419 4.38 -20.52 -7.01
C ASN A 419 3.21 -20.75 -6.04
N GLY A 420 3.48 -20.99 -4.75
CA GLY A 420 2.40 -21.07 -3.78
C GLY A 420 2.83 -21.33 -2.34
N VAL A 421 1.84 -21.21 -1.47
CA VAL A 421 2.02 -21.28 -0.02
C VAL A 421 0.76 -21.80 0.65
N PHE A 422 0.95 -22.63 1.68
CA PHE A 422 -0.12 -23.10 2.54
C PHE A 422 -0.07 -22.39 3.89
N LEU A 423 -1.17 -21.74 4.24
CA LEU A 423 -1.29 -20.87 5.41
C LEU A 423 -2.26 -21.48 6.42
N ARG A 424 -2.00 -21.28 7.72
CA ARG A 424 -2.84 -21.70 8.82
C ARG A 424 -2.86 -20.65 9.92
N THR A 425 -4.04 -20.33 10.43
CA THR A 425 -4.23 -19.48 11.61
C THR A 425 -5.25 -20.10 12.56
N GLY A 426 -5.27 -19.65 13.81
CA GLY A 426 -6.15 -20.20 14.84
C GLY A 426 -5.72 -21.57 15.36
N GLN A 427 -6.50 -22.14 16.28
CA GLN A 427 -6.24 -23.42 16.93
C GLN A 427 -7.57 -24.19 17.08
N GLY A 428 -7.51 -25.52 17.03
CA GLY A 428 -8.68 -26.39 17.22
C GLY A 428 -9.80 -26.09 16.22
N GLU A 429 -11.03 -25.95 16.71
CA GLU A 429 -12.22 -25.68 15.88
C GLU A 429 -12.23 -24.29 15.25
N HIS A 430 -11.36 -23.37 15.72
CA HIS A 430 -11.22 -22.02 15.16
C HIS A 430 -10.12 -21.92 14.10
N THR A 431 -9.50 -23.04 13.72
CA THR A 431 -8.46 -23.04 12.70
C THR A 431 -9.03 -22.62 11.33
N SER A 432 -8.28 -21.77 10.63
CA SER A 432 -8.50 -21.39 9.24
C SER A 432 -7.27 -21.76 8.43
N GLU A 433 -7.48 -22.41 7.30
CA GLU A 433 -6.43 -22.85 6.40
C GLU A 433 -6.64 -22.27 5.01
N ALA A 434 -5.55 -21.88 4.34
CA ALA A 434 -5.60 -21.35 3.00
C ALA A 434 -4.51 -21.93 2.11
N LEU A 435 -4.87 -22.26 0.88
CA LEU A 435 -3.96 -22.58 -0.19
C LEU A 435 -3.97 -21.42 -1.18
N CYS A 436 -2.82 -20.78 -1.32
CA CYS A 436 -2.61 -19.64 -2.21
C CYS A 436 -1.63 -20.06 -3.29
N GLU A 437 -2.05 -20.00 -4.56
CA GLU A 437 -1.26 -20.46 -5.71
C GLU A 437 -1.30 -19.41 -6.81
N PHE A 438 -0.21 -19.30 -7.57
CA PHE A 438 -0.12 -18.45 -8.74
C PHE A 438 0.23 -19.28 -9.97
N ASP A 439 -0.68 -19.28 -10.95
CA ASP A 439 -0.45 -19.86 -12.26
C ASP A 439 0.10 -18.79 -13.20
N GLU A 440 1.38 -18.88 -13.56
CA GLU A 440 2.04 -17.93 -14.45
C GLU A 440 1.49 -17.97 -15.89
N VAL A 441 0.99 -19.13 -16.33
CA VAL A 441 0.49 -19.34 -17.70
C VAL A 441 -0.90 -18.74 -17.84
N GLU A 442 -1.80 -19.10 -16.93
CA GLU A 442 -3.18 -18.58 -16.88
C GLU A 442 -3.25 -17.16 -16.32
N ARG A 443 -2.17 -16.70 -15.67
CA ARG A 443 -2.05 -15.39 -15.01
C ARG A 443 -3.13 -15.23 -13.94
N VAL A 444 -3.34 -16.29 -13.17
CA VAL A 444 -4.36 -16.36 -12.12
C VAL A 444 -3.70 -16.63 -10.78
N MET A 445 -3.95 -15.74 -9.83
CA MET A 445 -3.70 -16.02 -8.41
C MET A 445 -4.98 -16.59 -7.80
N SER A 446 -4.94 -17.83 -7.30
CA SER A 446 -6.06 -18.47 -6.63
C SER A 446 -5.84 -18.52 -5.12
N ILE A 447 -6.86 -18.16 -4.35
CA ILE A 447 -6.90 -18.26 -2.89
C ILE A 447 -8.08 -19.14 -2.53
N ARG A 448 -7.80 -20.30 -1.94
CA ARG A 448 -8.80 -21.27 -1.47
C ARG A 448 -8.69 -21.38 0.03
N VAL A 449 -9.79 -21.22 0.75
CA VAL A 449 -9.80 -21.17 2.22
C VAL A 449 -10.80 -22.18 2.78
N ARG A 450 -10.36 -22.95 3.80
CA ARG A 450 -11.20 -23.80 4.65
C ARG A 450 -11.22 -23.29 6.09
N ALA A 451 -12.40 -22.96 6.59
CA ALA A 451 -12.61 -22.49 7.96
C ALA A 451 -14.10 -22.60 8.33
N ALA A 452 -14.47 -22.39 9.60
CA ALA A 452 -15.89 -22.26 9.97
C ALA A 452 -16.55 -21.04 9.30
N PHE A 453 -15.79 -19.97 9.06
CA PHE A 453 -16.16 -18.78 8.30
C PHE A 453 -15.01 -18.31 7.38
N PRO A 454 -14.84 -18.91 6.19
CA PRO A 454 -13.70 -18.68 5.29
C PRO A 454 -13.46 -17.22 4.90
N GLN A 455 -14.52 -16.42 4.86
CA GLN A 455 -14.47 -15.01 4.48
C GLN A 455 -13.51 -14.21 5.34
N ASN A 456 -13.39 -14.53 6.63
CA ASN A 456 -12.48 -13.82 7.54
C ASN A 456 -11.02 -13.87 7.07
N MET A 457 -10.55 -15.06 6.69
CA MET A 457 -9.19 -15.24 6.21
C MET A 457 -9.06 -14.77 4.75
N ILE A 458 -10.09 -14.93 3.91
CA ILE A 458 -10.07 -14.40 2.55
C ILE A 458 -9.89 -12.88 2.53
N GLU A 459 -10.61 -12.13 3.37
CA GLU A 459 -10.48 -10.67 3.43
C GLU A 459 -9.09 -10.25 3.92
N GLN A 460 -8.50 -10.99 4.88
CA GLN A 460 -7.11 -10.80 5.29
C GLN A 460 -6.14 -10.96 4.10
N LEU A 461 -6.30 -12.06 3.35
CA LEU A 461 -5.44 -12.37 2.23
C LEU A 461 -5.71 -11.47 1.02
N HIS A 462 -6.94 -10.95 0.87
CA HIS A 462 -7.29 -9.95 -0.13
C HIS A 462 -6.51 -8.66 0.11
N ALA A 463 -6.45 -8.17 1.36
CA ALA A 463 -5.64 -7.01 1.70
C ALA A 463 -4.14 -7.22 1.36
N CYS A 464 -3.59 -8.39 1.68
CA CYS A 464 -2.21 -8.73 1.30
C CYS A 464 -2.04 -8.78 -0.22
N ALA A 465 -2.95 -9.42 -0.96
CA ALA A 465 -2.90 -9.52 -2.41
C ALA A 465 -3.02 -8.14 -3.07
N LYS A 466 -3.96 -7.30 -2.61
CA LYS A 466 -4.13 -5.91 -3.07
C LYS A 466 -2.88 -5.08 -2.84
N ALA A 467 -2.21 -5.22 -1.70
CA ALA A 467 -0.93 -4.55 -1.44
C ALA A 467 0.18 -5.02 -2.41
N VAL A 468 0.26 -6.32 -2.69
CA VAL A 468 1.20 -6.85 -3.70
C VAL A 468 0.86 -6.31 -5.09
N PHE A 469 -0.41 -6.26 -5.45
CA PHE A 469 -0.86 -5.78 -6.74
C PHE A 469 -0.70 -4.27 -6.92
N GLY A 470 -0.94 -3.48 -5.88
CA GLY A 470 -0.76 -2.02 -5.89
C GLY A 470 0.68 -1.59 -6.12
N PHE A 471 1.65 -2.44 -5.79
CA PHE A 471 3.05 -2.26 -6.13
C PHE A 471 3.32 -2.32 -7.66
N PHE A 472 2.38 -2.84 -8.43
CA PHE A 472 2.40 -2.95 -9.89
C PHE A 472 1.24 -2.13 -10.50
N GLU A 473 1.29 -0.80 -10.38
CA GLU A 473 0.24 0.16 -10.80
C GLU A 473 -0.37 -0.09 -12.20
N GLY A 474 0.40 -0.61 -13.16
CA GLY A 474 -0.09 -0.87 -14.52
C GLY A 474 -0.79 -2.22 -14.73
N LEU A 475 -0.89 -3.09 -13.71
CA LEU A 475 -1.63 -4.35 -13.80
C LEU A 475 -3.12 -4.11 -13.58
N LYS A 476 -3.96 -4.47 -14.57
CA LYS A 476 -5.41 -4.53 -14.37
C LYS A 476 -5.78 -5.93 -13.89
N ILE A 477 -6.59 -5.99 -12.85
CA ILE A 477 -6.96 -7.24 -12.19
C ILE A 477 -8.47 -7.40 -12.23
N GLU A 478 -8.92 -8.59 -12.59
CA GLU A 478 -10.31 -8.99 -12.46
C GLU A 478 -10.44 -9.98 -11.30
N ARG A 479 -11.14 -9.57 -10.24
CA ARG A 479 -11.50 -10.47 -9.13
C ARG A 479 -12.70 -11.34 -9.52
N ARG A 480 -12.61 -12.63 -9.20
CA ARG A 480 -13.63 -13.65 -9.48
C ARG A 480 -13.91 -14.48 -8.24
N TYR A 481 -15.16 -14.85 -8.05
CA TYR A 481 -15.65 -15.63 -6.90
C TYR A 481 -15.93 -17.07 -7.34
N GLY A 482 -15.48 -18.05 -6.56
CA GLY A 482 -15.74 -19.47 -6.79
C GLY A 482 -17.23 -19.76 -6.83
N CYS A 483 -17.70 -20.37 -7.91
CA CYS A 483 -19.10 -20.74 -8.08
C CYS A 483 -19.51 -21.75 -7.01
N MET A 484 -20.70 -21.57 -6.44
CA MET A 484 -21.24 -22.50 -5.47
C MET A 484 -22.72 -22.76 -5.66
N LYS A 485 -23.12 -24.00 -5.40
CA LYS A 485 -24.51 -24.40 -5.30
C LYS A 485 -24.95 -24.33 -3.84
N PHE A 486 -25.95 -23.51 -3.60
CA PHE A 486 -26.53 -23.31 -2.27
C PHE A 486 -27.80 -24.15 -2.13
N GLU A 487 -27.77 -25.18 -1.27
CA GLU A 487 -28.97 -25.92 -0.89
C GLU A 487 -29.52 -25.38 0.45
N LYS A 488 -30.63 -25.95 0.92
CA LYS A 488 -31.27 -25.51 2.18
C LYS A 488 -30.38 -25.73 3.40
N THR A 489 -29.55 -26.77 3.38
CA THR A 489 -28.75 -27.21 4.55
C THR A 489 -27.28 -27.50 4.22
N SER A 490 -26.87 -27.35 2.95
CA SER A 490 -25.52 -27.67 2.49
C SER A 490 -25.06 -26.68 1.42
N GLU A 491 -23.74 -26.58 1.28
CA GLU A 491 -23.08 -25.78 0.24
C GLU A 491 -22.19 -26.74 -0.55
N GLN A 492 -22.32 -26.75 -1.87
CA GLN A 492 -21.51 -27.60 -2.75
C GLN A 492 -20.67 -26.72 -3.67
N GLU A 493 -19.39 -27.05 -3.75
CA GLU A 493 -18.46 -26.32 -4.61
C GLU A 493 -18.68 -26.64 -6.09
N CYS A 494 -18.38 -25.65 -6.93
CA CYS A 494 -18.29 -25.81 -8.36
C CYS A 494 -16.94 -25.30 -8.87
N GLU A 495 -16.41 -25.97 -9.89
CA GLU A 495 -15.16 -25.57 -10.55
C GLU A 495 -15.24 -24.21 -11.27
N GLY A 496 -16.45 -23.72 -11.58
CA GLY A 496 -16.63 -22.42 -12.23
C GLY A 496 -16.27 -21.24 -11.32
N THR A 497 -16.12 -20.05 -11.90
CA THR A 497 -15.98 -18.79 -11.16
C THR A 497 -16.84 -17.69 -11.77
N HIS A 498 -17.20 -16.68 -11.00
CA HIS A 498 -17.99 -15.56 -11.48
C HIS A 498 -17.21 -14.26 -11.29
N ALA A 499 -17.04 -13.51 -12.38
CA ALA A 499 -16.45 -12.17 -12.32
C ALA A 499 -17.27 -11.26 -11.40
N GLU A 500 -16.60 -10.46 -10.58
CA GLU A 500 -17.24 -9.56 -9.61
C GLU A 500 -18.26 -8.62 -10.29
N ARG A 501 -17.91 -8.08 -11.46
CA ARG A 501 -18.80 -7.24 -12.28
C ARG A 501 -20.10 -7.95 -12.65
N ARG A 502 -20.05 -9.25 -12.97
CA ARG A 502 -21.23 -10.05 -13.29
C ARG A 502 -22.13 -10.21 -12.06
N ILE A 503 -21.52 -10.36 -10.88
CA ILE A 503 -22.26 -10.46 -9.61
C ILE A 503 -22.94 -9.14 -9.26
N LEU A 504 -22.22 -8.02 -9.38
CA LEU A 504 -22.78 -6.68 -9.17
C LEU A 504 -23.97 -6.41 -10.09
N PHE A 505 -23.87 -6.79 -11.36
CA PHE A 505 -24.97 -6.65 -12.31
C PHE A 505 -26.18 -7.52 -11.95
N ALA A 506 -25.96 -8.73 -11.44
CA ALA A 506 -27.03 -9.59 -10.96
C ALA A 506 -27.72 -9.01 -9.71
N LEU A 507 -26.94 -8.49 -8.76
CA LEU A 507 -27.46 -7.85 -7.54
C LEU A 507 -28.29 -6.60 -7.85
N SER A 508 -27.85 -5.75 -8.78
CA SER A 508 -28.56 -4.51 -9.12
C SER A 508 -29.93 -4.76 -9.76
N ARG A 509 -30.08 -5.89 -10.46
CA ARG A 509 -31.33 -6.35 -11.07
C ARG A 509 -32.11 -7.34 -10.21
N ASN A 510 -31.59 -7.69 -9.03
CA ASN A 510 -32.12 -8.73 -8.14
C ASN A 510 -32.37 -10.06 -8.87
N ASN A 511 -31.45 -10.42 -9.77
CA ASN A 511 -31.48 -11.65 -10.56
C ASN A 511 -30.51 -12.69 -9.99
N GLU A 512 -30.77 -13.96 -10.27
CA GLU A 512 -29.83 -15.04 -10.01
C GLU A 512 -28.78 -15.16 -11.12
N ILE A 513 -27.70 -15.89 -10.87
CA ILE A 513 -26.61 -16.11 -11.84
C ILE A 513 -26.60 -17.57 -12.30
N ASP A 514 -26.64 -17.79 -13.60
CA ASP A 514 -26.40 -19.14 -14.14
C ASP A 514 -24.93 -19.56 -13.99
N CYS A 515 -24.71 -20.75 -13.44
CA CYS A 515 -23.39 -21.35 -13.34
C CYS A 515 -22.72 -21.42 -14.72
N GLU A 516 -21.42 -21.11 -14.82
CA GLU A 516 -20.67 -21.20 -16.10
C GLU A 516 -20.62 -22.63 -16.67
N ARG A 517 -20.78 -23.66 -15.81
CA ARG A 517 -20.89 -25.07 -16.22
C ARG A 517 -22.33 -25.48 -16.59
N GLY A 518 -23.32 -24.64 -16.33
CA GLY A 518 -24.71 -24.82 -16.76
C GLY A 518 -25.57 -25.79 -15.95
N TRP A 519 -25.15 -26.19 -14.73
CA TRP A 519 -25.85 -27.26 -13.97
C TRP A 519 -26.58 -26.80 -12.70
N HIS A 520 -26.47 -25.52 -12.34
CA HIS A 520 -27.23 -24.93 -11.22
C HIS A 520 -27.30 -23.41 -11.37
N VAL A 521 -28.15 -22.81 -10.55
CA VAL A 521 -28.30 -21.37 -10.41
C VAL A 521 -27.67 -20.95 -9.08
N VAL A 522 -27.07 -19.75 -9.07
CA VAL A 522 -26.31 -19.20 -7.95
C VAL A 522 -27.02 -17.95 -7.44
N ASP A 523 -27.30 -17.93 -6.14
CA ASP A 523 -27.76 -16.73 -5.45
C ASP A 523 -26.57 -15.78 -5.23
N PRO A 524 -26.52 -14.62 -5.92
CA PRO A 524 -25.40 -13.69 -5.80
C PRO A 524 -25.25 -13.12 -4.39
N LYS A 525 -26.33 -12.98 -3.61
CA LYS A 525 -26.28 -12.44 -2.24
C LYS A 525 -25.55 -13.39 -1.31
N ARG A 526 -25.85 -14.69 -1.43
CA ARG A 526 -25.17 -15.74 -0.65
C ARG A 526 -23.73 -15.96 -1.09
N LEU A 527 -23.45 -15.79 -2.39
CA LEU A 527 -22.11 -15.90 -2.94
C LEU A 527 -21.13 -14.88 -2.35
N VAL A 528 -21.58 -13.63 -2.19
CA VAL A 528 -20.73 -12.52 -1.70
C VAL A 528 -20.90 -12.24 -0.21
N PHE A 529 -21.74 -13.01 0.48
CA PHE A 529 -22.02 -12.81 1.89
C PHE A 529 -20.74 -12.89 2.74
N GLY A 530 -20.47 -11.83 3.49
CA GLY A 530 -19.34 -11.75 4.43
C GLY A 530 -18.04 -11.20 3.84
N PHE A 531 -18.00 -10.81 2.57
CA PHE A 531 -16.85 -10.12 1.99
C PHE A 531 -17.05 -8.60 2.06
N SER A 532 -16.32 -7.92 2.95
CA SER A 532 -16.39 -6.48 3.14
C SER A 532 -15.80 -5.70 1.96
N SER A 533 -14.79 -6.24 1.28
CA SER A 533 -14.16 -5.64 0.09
C SER A 533 -14.90 -5.85 -1.23
N PHE A 534 -16.06 -6.51 -1.24
CA PHE A 534 -16.82 -6.70 -2.48
C PHE A 534 -17.34 -5.36 -3.02
N GLY A 535 -17.06 -5.07 -4.29
CA GLY A 535 -17.48 -3.87 -5.01
C GLY A 535 -16.45 -2.75 -5.07
N GLU A 536 -15.32 -2.86 -4.36
CA GLU A 536 -14.29 -1.82 -4.29
C GLU A 536 -13.68 -1.48 -5.67
N ASP A 537 -13.37 -2.48 -6.49
CA ASP A 537 -12.66 -2.32 -7.76
C ASP A 537 -13.57 -1.96 -8.95
N ALA A 538 -14.90 -1.94 -8.75
CA ALA A 538 -15.89 -1.77 -9.82
C ALA A 538 -16.08 -0.33 -10.29
N LEU A 539 -15.49 0.66 -9.60
CA LEU A 539 -15.78 2.09 -9.75
C LEU A 539 -15.20 2.79 -10.99
N THR A 540 -14.47 2.09 -11.87
CA THR A 540 -13.82 2.70 -13.05
C THR A 540 -14.64 2.70 -14.34
N VAL A 541 -15.85 2.14 -14.36
CA VAL A 541 -16.62 2.00 -15.60
C VAL A 541 -17.65 3.11 -15.76
N LYS A 542 -17.35 4.08 -16.62
CA LYS A 542 -18.24 5.17 -17.07
C LYS A 542 -19.63 4.65 -17.51
N GLU A 543 -19.68 3.45 -18.08
CA GLU A 543 -20.92 2.76 -18.52
C GLU A 543 -21.77 2.24 -17.34
N LEU A 544 -21.14 1.85 -16.22
CA LEU A 544 -21.84 1.47 -14.99
C LEU A 544 -22.43 2.72 -14.29
N ARG A 545 -21.73 3.86 -14.36
CA ARG A 545 -22.25 5.16 -13.86
C ARG A 545 -23.48 5.63 -14.62
N GLU A 546 -23.57 5.39 -15.92
CA GLU A 546 -24.76 5.76 -16.73
C GLU A 546 -25.98 4.87 -16.43
N GLU A 547 -25.80 3.59 -16.07
CA GLU A 547 -26.89 2.72 -15.57
C GLU A 547 -27.21 2.99 -14.08
N LEU A 548 -26.22 3.33 -13.24
CA LEU A 548 -26.38 3.70 -11.82
C LEU A 548 -26.94 5.11 -11.62
N ALA A 549 -26.91 5.97 -12.65
CA ALA A 549 -27.53 7.30 -12.64
C ALA A 549 -29.07 7.25 -12.56
N LYS A 550 -29.69 6.08 -12.80
CA LYS A 550 -31.07 5.81 -12.39
C LYS A 550 -31.06 5.48 -10.90
N LYS A 551 -31.41 6.45 -10.03
CA LYS A 551 -31.41 6.31 -8.55
C LYS A 551 -31.87 4.91 -8.09
N PRO A 552 -30.96 4.04 -7.62
CA PRO A 552 -31.32 2.85 -6.90
C PRO A 552 -31.29 3.17 -5.40
N LYS A 553 -32.31 2.74 -4.65
CA LYS A 553 -32.37 2.89 -3.18
C LYS A 553 -31.21 2.24 -2.41
N TRP A 554 -30.35 1.46 -3.07
CA TRP A 554 -29.19 0.81 -2.45
C TRP A 554 -27.90 1.65 -2.54
N ALA A 555 -27.89 2.82 -3.20
CA ALA A 555 -26.68 3.64 -3.36
C ALA A 555 -26.43 4.64 -2.19
N GLU A 556 -27.13 4.51 -1.05
CA GLU A 556 -26.88 5.24 0.20
C GLU A 556 -25.68 4.67 1.00
N ASN A 557 -24.80 3.90 0.36
CA ASN A 557 -23.98 2.90 1.04
C ASN A 557 -22.73 3.39 1.78
N LEU A 558 -22.24 4.63 1.66
CA LEU A 558 -21.04 5.00 2.43
C LEU A 558 -21.37 5.36 3.90
N ILE A 559 -22.47 6.09 4.13
CA ILE A 559 -23.09 6.25 5.46
C ILE A 559 -23.83 4.96 5.85
N GLY A 560 -24.36 4.24 4.86
CA GLY A 560 -24.94 2.91 4.99
C GLY A 560 -23.96 1.85 5.51
N ASP A 561 -22.67 1.92 5.22
CA ASP A 561 -21.69 0.91 5.65
C ASP A 561 -21.36 1.02 7.13
N ILE A 562 -21.21 2.24 7.66
CA ILE A 562 -21.06 2.44 9.11
C ILE A 562 -22.39 2.12 9.81
N LYS A 563 -23.53 2.57 9.27
CA LYS A 563 -24.86 2.28 9.86
C LYS A 563 -25.20 0.79 9.83
N SER A 564 -24.89 0.08 8.74
CA SER A 564 -25.11 -1.36 8.60
C SER A 564 -24.15 -2.16 9.45
N ALA A 565 -22.87 -1.74 9.54
CA ALA A 565 -21.93 -2.29 10.50
C ALA A 565 -22.45 -2.07 11.92
N LEU A 566 -22.87 -0.86 12.30
CA LEU A 566 -23.44 -0.54 13.62
C LEU A 566 -24.68 -1.39 13.94
N VAL A 567 -25.61 -1.54 13.00
CA VAL A 567 -26.82 -2.37 13.16
C VAL A 567 -26.46 -3.85 13.29
N TRP A 568 -25.48 -4.33 12.52
CA TRP A 568 -24.97 -5.69 12.63
C TRP A 568 -24.26 -5.92 13.97
N ILE A 569 -23.43 -4.96 14.40
CA ILE A 569 -22.71 -4.96 15.67
C ILE A 569 -23.71 -5.05 16.81
N ASP A 570 -24.77 -4.25 16.80
CA ASP A 570 -25.85 -4.30 17.79
C ASP A 570 -26.53 -5.66 17.81
N LYS A 571 -26.92 -6.20 16.64
CA LYS A 571 -27.59 -7.50 16.55
C LYS A 571 -26.72 -8.65 17.07
N ILE A 572 -25.42 -8.64 16.75
CA ILE A 572 -24.49 -9.68 17.19
C ILE A 572 -24.15 -9.51 18.67
N TYR A 573 -24.02 -8.27 19.14
CA TYR A 573 -23.83 -7.97 20.55
C TYR A 573 -24.97 -8.55 21.39
N ASP A 574 -26.23 -8.35 20.98
CA ASP A 574 -27.40 -8.91 21.66
C ASP A 574 -27.41 -10.44 21.65
N GLN A 575 -27.03 -11.05 20.52
CA GLN A 575 -26.92 -12.51 20.39
C GLN A 575 -25.82 -13.08 21.29
N VAL A 576 -24.62 -12.50 21.26
CA VAL A 576 -23.49 -12.91 22.09
C VAL A 576 -23.82 -12.71 23.56
N PHE A 577 -24.48 -11.61 23.92
CA PHE A 577 -24.93 -11.35 25.29
C PHE A 577 -25.91 -12.44 25.78
N THR A 578 -26.89 -12.80 24.95
CA THR A 578 -27.86 -13.86 25.26
C THR A 578 -27.16 -15.21 25.47
N ILE A 579 -26.22 -15.56 24.59
CA ILE A 579 -25.44 -16.82 24.68
C ILE A 579 -24.55 -16.82 25.94
N ARG A 580 -23.95 -15.68 26.30
CA ARG A 580 -23.15 -15.53 27.53
C ARG A 580 -23.97 -15.69 28.80
N GLN A 581 -25.19 -15.16 28.85
CA GLN A 581 -26.09 -15.38 29.99
C GLN A 581 -26.41 -16.87 30.18
N GLN A 582 -26.42 -17.63 29.10
CA GLN A 582 -26.66 -19.07 29.10
C GLN A 582 -25.38 -19.91 29.33
N GLN A 583 -24.23 -19.27 29.58
CA GLN A 583 -22.91 -19.92 29.77
C GLN A 583 -22.55 -20.95 28.68
N THR A 584 -23.02 -20.75 27.45
CA THR A 584 -22.76 -21.66 26.34
C THR A 584 -21.57 -21.16 25.52
N GLU A 585 -20.73 -22.08 25.02
CA GLU A 585 -19.63 -21.71 24.13
C GLU A 585 -20.14 -21.14 22.80
N LEU A 586 -19.47 -20.10 22.29
CA LEU A 586 -19.80 -19.51 20.99
C LEU A 586 -19.38 -20.45 19.86
N ALA A 587 -20.28 -20.67 18.91
CA ALA A 587 -19.96 -21.47 17.72
C ALA A 587 -18.75 -20.87 16.96
N PRO A 588 -17.83 -21.69 16.42
CA PRO A 588 -16.62 -21.21 15.73
C PRO A 588 -16.89 -20.21 14.61
N GLU A 589 -17.98 -20.38 13.87
CA GLU A 589 -18.42 -19.46 12.82
C GLU A 589 -18.70 -18.04 13.35
N ILE A 590 -19.32 -17.92 14.54
CA ILE A 590 -19.62 -16.63 15.16
C ILE A 590 -18.31 -15.95 15.59
N VAL A 591 -17.39 -16.70 16.22
CA VAL A 591 -16.09 -16.18 16.68
C VAL A 591 -15.28 -15.63 15.50
N GLN A 592 -15.13 -16.39 14.42
CA GLN A 592 -14.39 -15.94 13.24
C GLN A 592 -15.06 -14.77 12.53
N ARG A 593 -16.39 -14.68 12.55
CA ARG A 593 -17.12 -13.54 11.99
C ARG A 593 -16.93 -12.26 12.82
N VAL A 594 -16.96 -12.36 14.15
CA VAL A 594 -16.63 -11.24 15.05
C VAL A 594 -15.19 -10.77 14.83
N ALA A 595 -14.25 -11.69 14.65
CA ALA A 595 -12.85 -11.36 14.35
C ALA A 595 -12.69 -10.58 13.03
N LEU A 596 -13.42 -10.96 11.98
CA LEU A 596 -13.43 -10.20 10.72
C LEU A 596 -13.94 -8.77 10.93
N GLN A 597 -15.08 -8.63 11.62
CA GLN A 597 -15.71 -7.33 11.84
C GLN A 597 -14.88 -6.43 12.76
N TRP A 598 -14.12 -7.02 13.68
CA TRP A 598 -13.12 -6.29 14.47
C TRP A 598 -12.02 -5.71 13.59
N ARG A 599 -11.49 -6.50 12.64
CA ARG A 599 -10.48 -6.04 11.70
C ARG A 599 -11.03 -4.94 10.79
N ASP A 600 -12.21 -5.17 10.19
CA ASP A 600 -12.87 -4.17 9.34
C ASP A 600 -13.11 -2.85 10.08
N TYR A 601 -13.48 -2.92 11.37
CA TYR A 601 -13.65 -1.73 12.20
C TYR A 601 -12.33 -0.97 12.40
N LEU A 602 -11.25 -1.68 12.78
CA LEU A 602 -9.93 -1.06 12.97
C LEU A 602 -9.39 -0.46 11.66
N ASP A 603 -9.48 -1.19 10.55
CA ASP A 603 -8.99 -0.72 9.25
C ASP A 603 -9.76 0.53 8.79
N LYS A 604 -11.09 0.54 8.96
CA LYS A 604 -11.91 1.73 8.67
C LYS A 604 -11.57 2.88 9.61
N PHE A 605 -11.36 2.62 10.89
CA PHE A 605 -11.00 3.66 11.85
C PHE A 605 -9.62 4.26 11.54
N ASP A 606 -8.64 3.42 11.19
CA ASP A 606 -7.32 3.82 10.72
C ASP A 606 -7.41 4.63 9.42
N GLU A 607 -8.24 4.22 8.46
CA GLU A 607 -8.50 4.98 7.23
C GLU A 607 -9.13 6.35 7.56
N ILE A 608 -10.08 6.38 8.50
CA ILE A 608 -10.75 7.61 8.95
C ILE A 608 -9.80 8.53 9.72
N LEU A 609 -8.72 8.05 10.32
CA LEU A 609 -7.75 8.91 10.98
C LEU A 609 -6.53 9.30 10.11
N ASP A 610 -6.51 8.86 8.83
CA ASP A 610 -5.44 9.01 7.83
C ASP A 610 -4.05 8.59 8.35
N ASN A 611 -3.59 7.42 7.92
CA ASN A 611 -2.27 6.88 8.32
C ASN A 611 -1.07 7.79 7.96
N ARG A 612 -1.24 8.78 7.07
CA ARG A 612 -0.16 9.69 6.64
C ARG A 612 0.03 10.89 7.57
N ASP A 613 -1.00 11.28 8.31
CA ASP A 613 -0.93 12.31 9.33
C ASP A 613 -1.10 11.66 10.70
N PHE A 614 -0.03 11.70 11.50
CA PHE A 614 0.13 11.04 12.80
C PHE A 614 -0.83 11.55 13.91
N ASN A 615 -2.13 11.51 13.70
CA ASN A 615 -3.19 11.96 14.61
C ASN A 615 -3.74 10.85 15.51
N SER A 616 -2.98 9.77 15.68
CA SER A 616 -2.64 9.06 16.94
C SER A 616 -3.67 9.01 18.09
N ALA A 617 -4.96 8.76 17.86
CA ALA A 617 -5.91 8.39 18.94
C ALA A 617 -6.23 6.88 18.88
N PRO A 618 -6.47 6.21 20.01
CA PRO A 618 -6.98 4.83 20.02
C PRO A 618 -8.35 4.73 19.35
N ALA A 619 -8.60 3.61 18.66
CA ALA A 619 -9.87 3.25 18.03
C ALA A 619 -10.97 2.89 19.02
N VAL A 620 -10.59 2.70 20.28
CA VAL A 620 -11.49 2.27 21.35
C VAL A 620 -11.29 3.19 22.54
N VAL A 621 -12.25 4.08 22.73
CA VAL A 621 -12.26 5.06 23.81
C VAL A 621 -13.65 5.14 24.39
N SER A 622 -13.75 5.02 25.71
CA SER A 622 -15.00 5.16 26.44
C SER A 622 -15.13 6.54 27.05
N ILE A 623 -16.37 7.04 27.15
CA ILE A 623 -16.70 8.30 27.84
C ILE A 623 -17.79 8.01 28.87
N VAL A 624 -17.44 8.09 30.15
CA VAL A 624 -18.32 7.73 31.28
C VAL A 624 -18.21 8.73 32.42
N PRO A 625 -19.21 8.85 33.31
CA PRO A 625 -19.14 9.82 34.40
C PRO A 625 -18.17 9.33 35.48
N VAL A 626 -17.46 10.26 36.13
CA VAL A 626 -16.46 9.95 37.17
C VAL A 626 -17.04 9.15 38.33
N ASP A 627 -18.31 9.38 38.65
CA ASP A 627 -19.02 8.73 39.75
C ASP A 627 -19.66 7.38 39.37
N GLY A 628 -19.54 6.95 38.11
CA GLY A 628 -20.14 5.72 37.60
C GLY A 628 -21.67 5.72 37.58
N SER A 629 -22.31 6.89 37.66
CA SER A 629 -23.76 7.01 37.61
C SER A 629 -24.34 6.68 36.23
N ALA A 630 -25.58 6.20 36.19
CA ALA A 630 -26.33 6.05 34.94
C ALA A 630 -26.59 7.42 34.28
N PHE A 631 -26.84 7.44 32.97
CA PHE A 631 -27.08 8.68 32.25
C PHE A 631 -28.31 9.42 32.80
N ASN A 632 -28.16 10.73 33.05
CA ASN A 632 -29.24 11.58 33.53
C ASN A 632 -29.43 12.80 32.61
N PRO A 633 -30.53 12.85 31.82
CA PRO A 633 -30.74 13.89 30.81
C PRO A 633 -30.99 15.29 31.39
N LYS A 634 -31.23 15.44 32.71
CA LYS A 634 -31.54 16.75 33.32
C LYS A 634 -30.31 17.56 33.71
N ASN A 635 -29.15 16.92 33.93
CA ASN A 635 -27.95 17.59 34.47
C ASN A 635 -26.63 17.11 33.82
N TRP A 636 -26.72 16.46 32.66
CA TRP A 636 -25.60 15.79 32.00
C TRP A 636 -24.37 16.71 31.78
N PHE A 637 -24.56 17.94 31.31
CA PHE A 637 -23.46 18.89 31.05
C PHE A 637 -22.71 19.39 32.29
N ASN A 638 -23.25 19.21 33.50
CA ASN A 638 -22.61 19.61 34.75
C ASN A 638 -21.77 18.48 35.38
N ASN A 639 -21.92 17.26 34.88
CA ASN A 639 -21.16 16.12 35.36
C ASN A 639 -19.71 16.19 34.86
N GLU A 640 -18.81 15.59 35.64
CA GLU A 640 -17.44 15.36 35.22
C GLU A 640 -17.33 13.97 34.60
N TYR A 641 -16.73 13.90 33.42
CA TYR A 641 -16.58 12.67 32.66
C TYR A 641 -15.13 12.22 32.65
N ASN A 642 -14.92 10.92 32.50
CA ASN A 642 -13.63 10.30 32.23
C ASN A 642 -13.62 9.75 30.81
N VAL A 643 -12.54 10.03 30.09
CA VAL A 643 -12.23 9.46 28.79
C VAL A 643 -11.20 8.36 29.02
N ILE A 644 -11.60 7.12 28.75
CA ILE A 644 -10.84 5.91 29.08
C ILE A 644 -10.44 5.22 27.78
N PRO A 645 -9.15 5.24 27.39
CA PRO A 645 -8.69 4.50 26.24
C PRO A 645 -8.54 3.00 26.56
N TYR A 646 -8.64 2.16 25.52
CA TYR A 646 -8.56 0.71 25.64
C TYR A 646 -7.34 0.15 24.90
N CYS A 647 -6.88 -1.01 25.34
CA CYS A 647 -5.90 -1.83 24.65
C CYS A 647 -6.60 -2.62 23.53
N GLU A 648 -6.12 -2.46 22.28
CA GLU A 648 -6.71 -3.03 21.05
C GLU A 648 -6.18 -4.43 20.72
N TYR A 649 -5.84 -5.20 21.75
CA TYR A 649 -5.29 -6.53 21.57
C TYR A 649 -6.37 -7.49 21.05
N ALA A 650 -6.10 -8.17 19.91
CA ALA A 650 -7.08 -9.07 19.28
C ALA A 650 -7.52 -10.25 20.16
N GLY A 651 -6.67 -10.67 21.12
CA GLY A 651 -7.01 -11.74 22.07
C GLY A 651 -7.86 -11.28 23.27
N GLY A 652 -8.18 -9.99 23.36
CA GLY A 652 -9.05 -9.45 24.41
C GLY A 652 -8.86 -7.95 24.62
N VAL A 653 -9.86 -7.16 24.22
CA VAL A 653 -9.89 -5.70 24.38
C VAL A 653 -10.19 -5.34 25.83
N HIS A 654 -9.40 -4.46 26.45
CA HIS A 654 -9.58 -4.10 27.86
C HIS A 654 -9.17 -2.65 28.16
N PRO A 655 -9.75 -2.00 29.18
CA PRO A 655 -9.37 -0.64 29.55
C PRO A 655 -7.95 -0.63 30.13
N VAL A 656 -7.26 0.51 30.01
CA VAL A 656 -6.00 0.78 30.74
C VAL A 656 -6.27 1.53 32.04
N SER A 657 -5.29 1.52 32.95
CA SER A 657 -5.42 2.19 34.26
C SER A 657 -5.42 3.72 34.18
N PHE A 658 -5.31 4.27 32.96
CA PHE A 658 -5.22 5.69 32.67
C PHE A 658 -6.59 6.24 32.23
N SER A 659 -6.99 7.39 32.76
CA SER A 659 -8.18 8.12 32.34
C SER A 659 -7.91 9.62 32.23
N LEU A 660 -8.65 10.29 31.35
CA LEU A 660 -8.54 11.72 31.10
C LEU A 660 -9.82 12.42 31.56
N PRO A 661 -9.74 13.41 32.49
CA PRO A 661 -10.92 14.13 32.91
C PRO A 661 -11.42 15.04 31.77
N LEU A 662 -12.72 14.95 31.48
CA LEU A 662 -13.44 15.76 30.51
C LEU A 662 -14.50 16.58 31.24
N LYS A 663 -14.17 17.85 31.47
CA LYS A 663 -15.10 18.85 31.99
C LYS A 663 -15.13 20.05 31.05
N LYS A 664 -16.32 20.34 30.50
CA LYS A 664 -16.51 21.40 29.51
C LYS A 664 -17.76 22.22 29.85
N PRO A 665 -17.77 23.54 29.55
CA PRO A 665 -18.93 24.38 29.82
C PRO A 665 -20.09 24.00 28.90
N ARG A 666 -21.33 24.27 29.32
CA ARG A 666 -22.56 23.99 28.55
C ARG A 666 -22.51 24.48 27.09
N GLN A 667 -21.93 25.66 26.86
CA GLN A 667 -21.79 26.23 25.52
C GLN A 667 -20.90 25.38 24.59
N TRP A 668 -19.91 24.67 25.14
CA TRP A 668 -19.07 23.75 24.36
C TRP A 668 -19.89 22.54 23.95
N TRP A 669 -20.64 21.94 24.87
CA TRP A 669 -21.50 20.79 24.59
C TRP A 669 -22.55 21.10 23.52
N GLN A 670 -23.23 22.24 23.63
CA GLN A 670 -24.24 22.66 22.63
C GLN A 670 -23.64 22.93 21.25
N LYS A 671 -22.42 23.46 21.19
CA LYS A 671 -21.73 23.73 19.91
C LYS A 671 -21.21 22.45 19.25
N THR A 672 -20.81 21.46 20.05
CA THR A 672 -20.13 20.25 19.57
C THR A 672 -21.08 19.03 19.51
N ALA A 673 -22.31 19.13 20.01
CA ALA A 673 -23.26 18.03 20.17
C ALA A 673 -23.46 17.15 18.91
N PRO A 674 -23.71 17.70 17.70
CA PRO A 674 -23.91 16.87 16.51
C PRO A 674 -22.66 16.04 16.15
N LYS A 675 -21.48 16.65 16.21
CA LYS A 675 -20.19 15.97 15.95
C LYS A 675 -19.89 14.92 17.01
N LEU A 676 -20.21 15.24 18.26
CA LEU A 676 -19.96 14.40 19.41
C LEU A 676 -20.86 13.15 19.40
N ALA A 677 -22.12 13.27 18.99
CA ALA A 677 -23.02 12.14 18.83
C ALA A 677 -22.48 11.11 17.83
N VAL A 678 -22.05 11.55 16.65
CA VAL A 678 -21.45 10.68 15.63
C VAL A 678 -20.17 10.02 16.15
N GLY A 679 -19.28 10.81 16.78
CA GLY A 679 -18.03 10.29 17.35
C GLY A 679 -18.27 9.23 18.44
N ILE A 680 -19.21 9.48 19.36
CA ILE A 680 -19.56 8.53 20.42
C ILE A 680 -20.17 7.25 19.83
N LYS A 681 -21.01 7.34 18.80
CA LYS A 681 -21.56 6.15 18.12
C LYS A 681 -20.46 5.28 17.53
N VAL A 682 -19.50 5.87 16.82
CA VAL A 682 -18.34 5.15 16.25
C VAL A 682 -17.53 4.49 17.37
N LEU A 683 -17.17 5.23 18.42
CA LEU A 683 -16.38 4.71 19.54
C LEU A 683 -17.12 3.59 20.32
N SER A 684 -18.43 3.71 20.49
CA SER A 684 -19.26 2.68 21.13
C SER A 684 -19.27 1.37 20.34
N ALA A 685 -19.17 1.45 19.01
CA ALA A 685 -19.09 0.29 18.13
C ALA A 685 -17.82 -0.52 18.39
N GLY A 686 -16.68 0.16 18.55
CA GLY A 686 -15.42 -0.45 18.92
C GLY A 686 -15.52 -1.20 20.25
N ILE A 687 -16.14 -0.61 21.27
CA ILE A 687 -16.33 -1.31 22.56
C ILE A 687 -17.27 -2.50 22.42
N LYS A 688 -18.36 -2.40 21.65
CA LYS A 688 -19.31 -3.51 21.40
C LYS A 688 -18.67 -4.69 20.69
N ILE A 689 -17.91 -4.45 19.61
CA ILE A 689 -17.19 -5.53 18.91
C ILE A 689 -16.10 -6.11 19.82
N GLY A 690 -15.36 -5.26 20.53
CA GLY A 690 -14.37 -5.68 21.51
C GLY A 690 -14.97 -6.59 22.58
N CYS A 691 -16.14 -6.23 23.13
CA CYS A 691 -16.91 -7.05 24.07
C CYS A 691 -17.29 -8.41 23.47
N ALA A 692 -17.79 -8.42 22.23
CA ALA A 692 -18.19 -9.65 21.55
C ALA A 692 -17.01 -10.59 21.30
N GLY A 693 -15.81 -10.04 21.08
CA GLY A 693 -14.56 -10.78 20.84
C GLY A 693 -13.83 -11.26 22.10
N LEU A 694 -14.29 -10.91 23.31
CA LEU A 694 -13.66 -11.34 24.57
C LEU A 694 -13.73 -12.87 24.73
N PRO A 695 -12.65 -13.55 25.17
CA PRO A 695 -12.73 -14.96 25.58
C PRO A 695 -13.76 -15.17 26.69
N LEU A 696 -14.40 -16.35 26.75
CA LEU A 696 -15.38 -16.69 27.80
C LEU A 696 -14.76 -16.72 29.21
N ALA A 697 -13.45 -16.91 29.31
CA ALA A 697 -12.70 -16.93 30.56
C ALA A 697 -12.38 -15.54 31.14
N VAL A 698 -12.85 -14.46 30.50
CA VAL A 698 -12.67 -13.08 30.99
C VAL A 698 -13.52 -12.85 32.24
N ASP A 699 -13.00 -12.08 33.21
CA ASP A 699 -13.67 -11.75 34.46
C ASP A 699 -15.10 -11.21 34.19
N PRO A 700 -16.17 -11.86 34.70
CA PRO A 700 -17.54 -11.39 34.56
C PRO A 700 -17.75 -9.94 34.99
N LYS A 701 -16.93 -9.44 35.93
CA LYS A 701 -16.96 -8.04 36.36
C LYS A 701 -16.47 -7.08 35.28
N LEU A 702 -15.46 -7.47 34.49
CA LEU A 702 -14.95 -6.66 33.38
C LEU A 702 -16.00 -6.57 32.26
N PHE A 703 -16.66 -7.69 31.95
CA PHE A 703 -17.73 -7.71 30.96
C PHE A 703 -18.90 -6.80 31.36
N GLU A 704 -19.36 -6.88 32.61
CA GLU A 704 -20.46 -6.04 33.10
C GLU A 704 -20.06 -4.56 33.17
N ALA A 705 -18.79 -4.25 33.50
CA ALA A 705 -18.28 -2.89 33.45
C ALA A 705 -18.35 -2.34 32.01
N MET A 706 -17.76 -3.03 31.03
CA MET A 706 -17.77 -2.59 29.63
C MET A 706 -19.19 -2.44 29.07
N LYS A 707 -20.11 -3.30 29.48
CA LYS A 707 -21.53 -3.19 29.13
C LYS A 707 -22.15 -1.89 29.66
N ASN A 708 -21.95 -1.57 30.94
CA ASN A 708 -22.47 -0.33 31.53
C ASN A 708 -21.90 0.90 30.80
N GLU A 709 -20.63 0.86 30.39
CA GLU A 709 -20.02 1.93 29.60
C GLU A 709 -20.66 2.07 28.20
N VAL A 710 -20.91 0.95 27.51
CA VAL A 710 -21.58 0.93 26.20
C VAL A 710 -23.01 1.48 26.30
N GLU A 711 -23.78 1.05 27.30
CA GLU A 711 -25.13 1.53 27.54
C GLU A 711 -25.15 3.04 27.80
N PHE A 712 -24.26 3.52 28.67
CA PHE A 712 -24.12 4.94 28.97
C PHE A 712 -23.79 5.77 27.72
N MET A 713 -22.80 5.34 26.93
CA MET A 713 -22.41 6.05 25.71
C MET A 713 -23.52 6.07 24.65
N LYS A 714 -24.29 4.99 24.55
CA LYS A 714 -25.46 4.94 23.66
C LYS A 714 -26.51 5.97 24.09
N GLU A 715 -26.88 5.99 25.36
CA GLU A 715 -27.83 6.97 25.91
C GLU A 715 -27.35 8.42 25.75
N LEU A 716 -26.05 8.66 25.96
CA LEU A 716 -25.43 9.97 25.74
C LEU A 716 -25.49 10.38 24.26
N ALA A 717 -25.17 9.48 23.33
CA ALA A 717 -25.23 9.77 21.90
C ALA A 717 -26.67 10.07 21.44
N ASP A 718 -27.64 9.24 21.85
CA ASP A 718 -29.04 9.41 21.49
C ASP A 718 -29.59 10.74 22.04
N HIS A 719 -29.22 11.13 23.26
CA HIS A 719 -29.63 12.42 23.85
C HIS A 719 -29.01 13.63 23.13
N LEU A 720 -27.74 13.53 22.72
CA LEU A 720 -27.06 14.59 21.96
C LEU A 720 -27.70 14.82 20.59
N GLU A 721 -28.20 13.77 19.94
CA GLU A 721 -28.96 13.88 18.69
C GLU A 721 -30.30 14.59 18.91
N LEU A 722 -31.05 14.19 19.95
CA LEU A 722 -32.34 14.80 20.30
C LEU A 722 -32.24 16.29 20.62
N GLU A 723 -31.21 16.75 21.35
CA GLU A 723 -31.00 18.17 21.64
C GLU A 723 -30.57 18.99 20.40
N SER A 724 -29.96 18.34 19.41
CA SER A 724 -29.54 19.02 18.17
C SER A 724 -30.68 19.25 17.17
N GLY A 725 -31.86 18.67 17.41
CA GLY A 725 -33.02 18.76 16.50
C GLY A 725 -32.91 17.86 15.27
N ALA A 726 -31.91 16.98 15.22
CA ALA A 726 -31.79 15.98 14.17
C ALA A 726 -32.83 14.87 14.42
N GLU A 727 -33.89 14.82 13.60
CA GLU A 727 -34.63 13.58 13.42
C GLU A 727 -33.63 12.51 12.93
N SER A 728 -33.85 11.25 13.32
CA SER A 728 -32.93 10.10 13.19
C SER A 728 -32.47 9.72 11.76
N ASP A 729 -32.62 10.60 10.79
CA ASP A 729 -32.17 10.47 9.42
C ASP A 729 -30.94 11.36 9.17
N ILE A 730 -29.76 10.72 9.20
CA ILE A 730 -28.46 11.24 8.74
C ILE A 730 -28.49 11.43 7.20
N SER A 731 -29.53 12.06 6.66
CA SER A 731 -29.66 12.42 5.25
C SER A 731 -30.00 13.89 5.03
N VAL A 732 -30.48 14.60 6.04
CA VAL A 732 -30.97 15.98 5.86
C VAL A 732 -29.95 17.04 6.26
N ASP A 733 -29.04 16.73 7.18
CA ASP A 733 -28.20 17.78 7.80
C ASP A 733 -26.90 18.12 7.06
N ALA A 734 -26.43 17.28 6.15
CA ALA A 734 -25.29 17.62 5.30
C ALA A 734 -25.64 18.77 4.34
N ALA A 735 -26.86 18.77 3.80
CA ALA A 735 -27.34 19.82 2.90
C ALA A 735 -27.64 21.14 3.65
N GLU A 736 -28.24 21.08 4.84
CA GLU A 736 -28.58 22.28 5.62
C GLU A 736 -27.34 22.91 6.29
N THR A 737 -26.35 22.09 6.67
CA THR A 737 -25.03 22.56 7.13
C THR A 737 -24.25 23.23 6.00
N VAL A 738 -24.31 22.68 4.78
CA VAL A 738 -23.72 23.29 3.57
C VAL A 738 -24.43 24.60 3.21
N GLU A 739 -25.77 24.67 3.27
CA GLU A 739 -26.54 25.90 3.01
C GLU A 739 -26.28 27.01 4.06
N LYS A 740 -26.13 26.65 5.34
CA LYS A 740 -25.72 27.60 6.40
C LYS A 740 -24.29 28.10 6.20
N MET A 741 -23.38 27.24 5.73
CA MET A 741 -21.98 27.60 5.44
C MET A 741 -21.85 28.42 4.14
N GLU A 742 -22.73 28.22 3.16
CA GLU A 742 -22.86 29.05 1.95
C GLU A 742 -23.36 30.47 2.28
N ARG A 743 -24.38 30.61 3.17
CA ARG A 743 -24.85 31.93 3.63
C ARG A 743 -23.80 32.71 4.44
N MET A 744 -22.84 32.00 5.04
CA MET A 744 -21.68 32.59 5.73
C MET A 744 -20.51 32.93 4.78
N GLY A 745 -20.69 32.76 3.47
CA GLY A 745 -19.73 33.17 2.44
C GLY A 745 -18.41 32.40 2.47
N ARG A 746 -18.39 31.17 3.01
CA ARG A 746 -17.13 30.46 3.29
C ARG A 746 -16.77 29.27 2.39
N ILE A 747 -17.58 28.78 1.45
CA ILE A 747 -17.15 27.67 0.56
C ILE A 747 -17.78 27.77 -0.85
N ARG A 748 -17.00 27.37 -1.86
CA ARG A 748 -17.29 27.32 -3.31
C ARG A 748 -18.02 26.02 -3.71
N ASP A 749 -18.86 26.14 -4.73
CA ASP A 749 -19.64 25.14 -5.49
C ASP A 749 -19.21 23.65 -5.40
N PHE A 750 -20.09 22.80 -4.86
CA PHE A 750 -19.87 21.38 -4.50
C PHE A 750 -20.35 20.34 -5.53
N ARG A 751 -20.61 20.70 -6.79
CA ARG A 751 -21.21 19.78 -7.78
C ARG A 751 -20.28 18.69 -8.37
N GLN A 752 -19.13 18.40 -7.73
CA GLN A 752 -18.20 17.34 -8.16
C GLN A 752 -17.71 16.51 -6.97
N SER A 753 -18.60 15.83 -6.25
CA SER A 753 -18.25 14.99 -5.10
C SER A 753 -17.67 13.63 -5.54
N SER A 754 -16.42 13.35 -5.17
CA SER A 754 -15.83 12.01 -5.15
C SER A 754 -16.00 11.37 -3.76
N GLY A 755 -15.92 10.03 -3.65
CA GLY A 755 -16.11 9.31 -2.39
C GLY A 755 -15.08 9.62 -1.27
N ASP A 756 -14.02 10.36 -1.58
CA ASP A 756 -13.02 10.81 -0.61
C ASP A 756 -13.52 11.95 0.30
N ASP A 757 -14.49 12.75 -0.16
CA ASP A 757 -14.93 13.94 0.57
C ASP A 757 -15.77 13.61 1.82
N GLU A 758 -16.58 12.54 1.78
CA GLU A 758 -17.38 12.09 2.94
C GLU A 758 -16.49 11.48 4.04
N LYS A 759 -15.55 10.59 3.66
CA LYS A 759 -14.57 10.04 4.59
C LYS A 759 -13.82 11.19 5.25
N ARG A 760 -13.35 12.17 4.47
CA ARG A 760 -12.63 13.37 4.93
C ARG A 760 -13.40 14.20 5.96
N ILE A 761 -14.70 14.41 5.76
CA ILE A 761 -15.53 15.15 6.72
C ILE A 761 -15.58 14.41 8.07
N VAL A 762 -15.79 13.09 8.05
CA VAL A 762 -15.78 12.26 9.26
C VAL A 762 -14.39 12.25 9.91
N ARG A 763 -13.30 12.18 9.11
CA ARG A 763 -11.91 12.29 9.57
C ARG A 763 -11.69 13.57 10.36
N MET A 764 -12.04 14.70 9.74
CA MET A 764 -11.88 16.03 10.34
C MET A 764 -12.69 16.15 11.63
N GLN A 765 -13.90 15.61 11.68
CA GLN A 765 -14.75 15.68 12.86
C GLN A 765 -14.23 14.84 14.03
N LEU A 766 -13.74 13.62 13.79
CA LEU A 766 -13.15 12.75 14.82
C LEU A 766 -11.77 13.27 15.29
N ALA A 767 -10.94 13.73 14.37
CA ALA A 767 -9.65 14.37 14.67
C ALA A 767 -9.84 15.63 15.53
N GLU A 768 -10.73 16.53 15.12
CA GLU A 768 -11.09 17.74 15.85
C GLU A 768 -11.68 17.39 17.23
N LEU A 769 -12.49 16.33 17.31
CA LEU A 769 -13.05 15.85 18.57
C LEU A 769 -11.95 15.43 19.55
N PHE A 770 -11.00 14.59 19.14
CA PHE A 770 -9.90 14.16 20.00
C PHE A 770 -8.94 15.29 20.35
N GLU A 771 -8.67 16.22 19.42
CA GLU A 771 -7.90 17.43 19.71
C GLU A 771 -8.61 18.32 20.75
N GLN A 772 -9.94 18.42 20.72
CA GLN A 772 -10.71 19.21 21.68
C GLN A 772 -10.87 18.52 23.04
N ILE A 773 -11.01 17.18 23.06
CA ILE A 773 -11.14 16.38 24.29
C ILE A 773 -9.80 16.33 25.02
N ALA A 774 -8.71 16.00 24.32
CA ALA A 774 -7.40 15.73 24.92
C ALA A 774 -6.25 16.38 24.11
N PRO A 775 -6.19 17.73 24.03
CA PRO A 775 -5.28 18.44 23.13
C PRO A 775 -3.81 18.11 23.37
N LYS A 776 -3.41 17.96 24.64
CA LYS A 776 -2.02 17.63 25.00
C LYS A 776 -1.64 16.22 24.56
N ASN A 777 -2.51 15.24 24.83
CA ASN A 777 -2.29 13.83 24.52
C ASN A 777 -2.33 13.57 23.02
N TYR A 778 -3.28 14.21 22.34
CA TYR A 778 -3.41 14.15 20.88
C TYR A 778 -2.18 14.72 20.18
N LYS A 779 -1.72 15.93 20.56
CA LYS A 779 -0.50 16.55 20.00
C LYS A 779 0.77 15.79 20.38
N ALA A 780 0.87 15.29 21.60
CA ALA A 780 2.02 14.53 22.08
C ALA A 780 2.02 13.06 21.62
N ARG A 781 0.93 12.59 20.98
CA ARG A 781 0.74 11.19 20.55
C ARG A 781 0.89 10.18 21.69
N GLN A 782 0.40 10.53 22.88
CA GLN A 782 0.56 9.74 24.10
C GLN A 782 -0.77 9.55 24.84
N TRP A 783 -1.21 8.29 24.93
CA TRP A 783 -2.44 7.88 25.62
C TRP A 783 -2.13 6.98 26.81
N GLY A 784 -1.61 7.59 27.87
CA GLY A 784 -1.18 6.87 29.07
C GLY A 784 -0.06 5.86 28.78
N GLU A 785 -0.29 4.62 29.19
CA GLU A 785 0.64 3.51 28.98
C GLU A 785 0.52 2.82 27.62
N LEU A 786 -0.46 3.21 26.80
CA LEU A 786 -0.63 2.64 25.47
C LEU A 786 0.55 3.03 24.57
N ARG A 787 0.95 2.09 23.73
CA ARG A 787 1.98 2.24 22.71
C ARG A 787 1.37 1.83 21.39
N ARG A 788 1.56 2.66 20.37
CA ARG A 788 1.23 2.30 19.00
C ARG A 788 2.28 1.30 18.51
N VAL A 789 1.82 0.14 18.06
CA VAL A 789 2.67 -0.99 17.66
C VAL A 789 2.28 -1.41 16.25
N LYS A 790 3.27 -1.58 15.37
CA LYS A 790 3.09 -2.17 14.04
C LYS A 790 2.92 -3.68 14.21
N MET A 791 1.80 -4.20 13.72
CA MET A 791 1.45 -5.61 13.81
C MET A 791 2.05 -6.37 12.62
N PRO A 792 2.20 -7.71 12.71
CA PRO A 792 2.70 -8.53 11.60
C PRO A 792 1.88 -8.44 10.30
N ASP A 793 0.61 -8.03 10.39
CA ASP A 793 -0.28 -7.77 9.26
C ASP A 793 -0.12 -6.35 8.68
N ASN A 794 0.92 -5.60 9.08
CA ASN A 794 1.19 -4.19 8.74
C ASN A 794 0.13 -3.17 9.21
N THR A 795 -0.81 -3.57 10.06
CA THR A 795 -1.72 -2.63 10.74
C THR A 795 -1.05 -2.01 11.97
N TYR A 796 -1.56 -0.88 12.46
CA TYR A 796 -1.10 -0.30 13.72
C TYR A 796 -2.16 -0.48 14.80
N ARG A 797 -1.72 -0.80 16.03
CA ARG A 797 -2.64 -0.95 17.16
C ARG A 797 -2.11 -0.28 18.41
N TRP A 798 -3.01 0.27 19.22
CA TRP A 798 -2.69 0.78 20.54
C TRP A 798 -2.74 -0.33 21.58
N LEU A 799 -1.56 -0.76 22.03
CA LEU A 799 -1.39 -1.86 22.97
C LEU A 799 -0.84 -1.37 24.31
N CYS A 800 -1.32 -1.94 25.41
CA CYS A 800 -0.71 -1.70 26.73
C CYS A 800 0.73 -2.24 26.77
N ALA A 801 1.53 -1.79 27.73
CA ALA A 801 2.95 -2.17 27.82
C ALA A 801 3.18 -3.70 27.79
N LYS A 802 2.31 -4.49 28.44
CA LYS A 802 2.37 -5.95 28.46
C LYS A 802 2.17 -6.57 27.07
N HIS A 803 1.15 -6.14 26.33
CA HIS A 803 0.87 -6.67 24.99
C HIS A 803 1.84 -6.11 23.95
N ALA A 804 2.24 -4.84 24.07
CA ALA A 804 3.25 -4.24 23.19
C ALA A 804 4.59 -4.98 23.26
N ALA A 805 4.99 -5.48 24.42
CA ALA A 805 6.21 -6.26 24.59
C ALA A 805 6.21 -7.60 23.81
N GLN A 806 5.03 -8.14 23.46
CA GLN A 806 4.94 -9.38 22.66
C GLN A 806 5.33 -9.16 21.19
N TYR A 807 5.27 -7.91 20.73
CA TYR A 807 5.50 -7.51 19.33
C TYR A 807 6.74 -6.63 19.15
N ARG A 808 7.44 -6.27 20.24
CA ARG A 808 8.78 -5.67 20.17
C ARG A 808 9.80 -6.79 19.99
N LYS A 809 10.13 -7.11 18.75
CA LYS A 809 11.35 -7.85 18.41
C LYS A 809 11.99 -7.19 17.22
#